data_AF-A0A1G0X2Y2-F1
#
_entry.id   AF-A0A1G0X2Y2-F1
#
_cell.length_a   1.000
_cell.length_b   1.000
_cell.length_c   1.000
_cell.angle_alpha   90.00
_cell.angle_beta   90.00
_cell.angle_gamma   90.00
#
_symmetry.space_group_name_H-M   'P 1'
#
loop_
_entity.id
_entity.type
_entity.pdbx_description
1 polymer ?
#
loop_
_entity_poly.entity_id
_entity_poly.type
_entity_poly.pdbx_seq_one_letter_code
_entity_poly.pdbx_strand_id
1 'polypeptide(L)'
;MNYFCTLFEILILLLLCQLIGRRLIDLLPQSMRESIGFYLSPILGLAILVLYTAYFGRFLPFRFDYTLLSAIIMLLVAGFYEKDFKLMLKDWLQICVFATICSLPVLAPIIRYHGYNPFTDIFTYIAQAQWLQSHAFSEKVIASGHYPALTQIVLYQNSGSRMGGSFLLAYIQALFHLEWSYSAYIQTISLAFVTGCLALGGIVRQVVAVNKLVILALAAITCFSMNGFVFGAEWGFYPQTLGLAFATGIAALFPLLTQFIVEVKDYSWRNTAFYTIPPAVCSAALLLAYNEPFPIFAIGLLLFIGISALTFKQKIKSLLAFVSLYAVEVVLLVNYECLRIAKNLLQTISISKGVAIGWPVLWSPMQFLAHGFGMKSPFNVDFHHIDSITSKLLFPIVLFVLLLVIFKFLKKQQNNSYLTIIFLLCVNFALLAFFVKFRYFSPNASIGETGFTFLQFKLCKYATPFSLALLAIAAALLWKEYKSYRIFFGIIYLAAFYIGLFLHYTFVTQAFTQNFADEAQRNKYPFKTFLELRSSLATIPKDEVIHVALGAQHNKLRQMVAYILYDRKISSDYTDDGYILGHLPESDQVMSATNATALVTIKPKNNECGQKYRVVGPFAIHKAPVNAILLDKYKGGYNTELNASSGETWNWVENSISYYYSTIGSSHAVKFVFKLVSFPHPRTFTIEVKNAMGTVLSSYKLHVKQDEQIVKTPWIKVNSEKLLLMVKADGNPTRISKGDARKVKFCIANLEACTK
;
A
#
# COMPACT_ATOMS: atom_id res chain seq x y z
N MET A 1 -17.53 -6.65 5.92
CA MET A 1 -17.21 -6.39 4.49
C MET A 1 -17.61 -7.62 3.68
N ASN A 2 -18.49 -7.45 2.70
CA ASN A 2 -19.01 -8.53 1.85
C ASN A 2 -18.56 -8.28 0.40
N TYR A 3 -18.06 -9.31 -0.27
CA TYR A 3 -17.58 -9.22 -1.66
C TYR A 3 -18.61 -8.60 -2.60
N PHE A 4 -19.88 -9.03 -2.53
CA PHE A 4 -20.94 -8.54 -3.41
C PHE A 4 -21.29 -7.07 -3.14
N CYS A 5 -21.28 -6.64 -1.87
CA CYS A 5 -21.47 -5.23 -1.53
C CYS A 5 -20.33 -4.37 -2.10
N THR A 6 -19.08 -4.79 -1.87
CA THR A 6 -17.89 -4.12 -2.41
C THR A 6 -17.92 -4.05 -3.93
N LEU A 7 -18.29 -5.14 -4.61
CA LEU A 7 -18.42 -5.16 -6.07
C LEU A 7 -19.51 -4.19 -6.53
N PHE A 8 -20.68 -4.22 -5.90
CA PHE A 8 -21.80 -3.33 -6.23
C PHE A 8 -21.42 -1.85 -6.10
N GLU A 9 -20.74 -1.48 -5.02
CA GLU A 9 -20.20 -0.13 -4.80
C GLU A 9 -19.22 0.27 -5.92
N ILE A 10 -18.33 -0.63 -6.34
CA ILE A 10 -17.43 -0.40 -7.50
C ILE A 10 -18.24 -0.15 -8.78
N LEU A 11 -19.31 -0.91 -9.03
CA LEU A 11 -20.13 -0.76 -10.24
C LEU A 11 -20.90 0.58 -10.26
N ILE A 12 -21.39 1.04 -9.10
CA ILE A 12 -22.00 2.37 -8.96
C ILE A 12 -20.97 3.46 -9.22
N LEU A 13 -19.79 3.37 -8.60
CA LEU A 13 -18.72 4.35 -8.82
C LEU A 13 -18.27 4.38 -10.29
N LEU A 14 -18.21 3.22 -10.96
CA LEU A 14 -17.93 3.14 -12.39
C LEU A 14 -19.01 3.81 -13.24
N LEU A 15 -20.29 3.73 -12.86
CA LEU A 15 -21.36 4.46 -13.56
C LEU A 15 -21.13 5.98 -13.44
N LEU A 16 -20.84 6.47 -12.24
CA LEU A 16 -20.55 7.87 -11.98
C LEU A 16 -19.34 8.35 -12.81
N CYS A 17 -18.23 7.61 -12.75
CA CYS A 17 -17.03 7.90 -13.54
C CYS A 17 -17.32 7.86 -15.05
N GLN A 18 -18.07 6.88 -15.54
CA GLN A 18 -18.40 6.74 -16.96
C GLN A 18 -19.21 7.95 -17.46
N LEU A 19 -20.25 8.36 -16.72
CA LEU A 19 -21.12 9.47 -17.12
C LEU A 19 -20.37 10.81 -17.13
N ILE A 20 -19.61 11.12 -16.07
CA ILE A 20 -18.78 12.33 -16.01
C ILE A 20 -17.74 12.32 -17.13
N GLY A 21 -17.07 11.19 -17.30
CA GLY A 21 -16.01 11.04 -18.30
C GLY A 21 -16.48 11.15 -19.74
N ARG A 22 -17.68 10.67 -20.07
CA ARG A 22 -18.27 10.84 -21.41
C ARG A 22 -18.40 12.32 -21.79
N ARG A 23 -18.69 13.20 -20.82
CA ARG A 23 -18.75 14.66 -21.05
C ARG A 23 -17.38 15.24 -21.38
N LEU A 24 -16.31 14.73 -20.76
CA LEU A 24 -14.94 15.10 -21.16
C LEU A 24 -14.55 14.52 -22.51
N ILE A 25 -15.00 13.31 -22.84
CA ILE A 25 -14.79 12.74 -24.17
C ILE A 25 -15.43 13.60 -25.24
N ASP A 26 -16.59 14.22 -24.99
CA ASP A 26 -17.25 15.12 -25.95
C ASP A 26 -16.38 16.32 -26.38
N LEU A 27 -15.37 16.70 -25.59
CA LEU A 27 -14.41 17.74 -25.93
C LEU A 27 -13.40 17.28 -26.98
N LEU A 28 -13.19 15.97 -27.17
CA LEU A 28 -12.22 15.43 -28.13
C LEU A 28 -12.73 15.52 -29.58
N PRO A 29 -11.82 15.49 -30.58
CA PRO A 29 -12.21 15.35 -31.98
C PRO A 29 -13.10 14.11 -32.21
N GLN A 30 -14.08 14.21 -33.10
CA GLN A 30 -15.08 13.14 -33.32
C GLN A 30 -14.44 11.78 -33.65
N SER A 31 -13.40 11.76 -34.48
CA SER A 31 -12.67 10.54 -34.83
C SER A 31 -12.05 9.84 -33.60
N MET A 32 -11.64 10.60 -32.59
CA MET A 32 -11.12 10.04 -31.33
C MET A 32 -12.23 9.56 -30.43
N ARG A 33 -13.34 10.32 -30.34
CA ARG A 33 -14.51 9.96 -29.52
C ARG A 33 -15.01 8.57 -29.86
N GLU A 34 -15.19 8.29 -31.15
CA GLU A 34 -15.65 7.00 -31.66
C GLU A 34 -14.63 5.87 -31.45
N SER A 35 -13.33 6.19 -31.50
CA SER A 35 -12.27 5.19 -31.40
C SER A 35 -11.95 4.78 -29.96
N ILE A 36 -11.74 5.75 -29.06
CA ILE A 36 -11.20 5.52 -27.71
C ILE A 36 -12.14 5.93 -26.58
N GLY A 37 -13.26 6.62 -26.88
CA GLY A 37 -14.15 7.17 -25.87
C GLY A 37 -14.68 6.14 -24.87
N PHE A 38 -15.01 4.94 -25.34
CA PHE A 38 -15.42 3.81 -24.49
C PHE A 38 -14.39 3.45 -23.42
N TYR A 39 -13.11 3.45 -23.78
CA TYR A 39 -12.02 3.01 -22.90
C TYR A 39 -11.57 4.09 -21.92
N LEU A 40 -11.67 5.37 -22.32
CA LEU A 40 -11.14 6.50 -21.55
C LEU A 40 -12.17 7.24 -20.71
N SER A 41 -13.46 7.09 -20.99
CA SER A 41 -14.51 7.73 -20.18
C SER A 41 -14.34 7.43 -18.68
N PRO A 42 -14.17 6.18 -18.21
CA PRO A 42 -14.07 5.92 -16.77
C PRO A 42 -12.87 6.59 -16.09
N ILE A 43 -11.69 6.59 -16.71
CA ILE A 43 -10.50 7.21 -16.10
C ILE A 43 -10.59 8.73 -16.08
N LEU A 44 -11.22 9.35 -17.09
CA LEU A 44 -11.46 10.79 -17.13
C LEU A 44 -12.46 11.23 -16.06
N GLY A 45 -13.52 10.45 -15.85
CA GLY A 45 -14.45 10.71 -14.75
C GLY A 45 -13.80 10.55 -13.38
N LEU A 46 -12.97 9.52 -13.20
CA LEU A 46 -12.19 9.34 -11.97
C LEU A 46 -11.23 10.52 -11.74
N ALA A 47 -10.60 11.05 -12.79
CA ALA A 47 -9.72 12.20 -12.69
C ALA A 47 -10.49 13.45 -12.22
N ILE A 48 -11.68 13.72 -12.78
CA ILE A 48 -12.55 14.80 -12.30
C ILE A 48 -12.97 14.59 -10.85
N LEU A 49 -13.34 13.37 -10.44
CA LEU A 49 -13.67 13.09 -9.04
C LEU A 49 -12.48 13.35 -8.11
N VAL A 50 -11.24 13.02 -8.50
CA VAL A 50 -10.05 13.36 -7.70
C VAL A 50 -9.86 14.88 -7.59
N LEU A 51 -10.01 15.63 -8.68
CA LEU A 51 -9.92 17.10 -8.64
C LEU A 51 -11.01 17.71 -7.73
N TYR A 52 -12.25 17.26 -7.92
CA TYR A 52 -13.41 17.70 -7.13
C TYR A 52 -13.24 17.39 -5.64
N THR A 53 -12.89 16.15 -5.31
CA THR A 53 -12.71 15.73 -3.92
C THR A 53 -11.52 16.40 -3.26
N ALA A 54 -10.45 16.69 -4.00
CA ALA A 54 -9.33 17.46 -3.48
C ALA A 54 -9.72 18.89 -3.11
N TYR A 55 -10.53 19.54 -3.94
CA TYR A 55 -11.09 20.86 -3.63
C TYR A 55 -12.07 20.79 -2.44
N PHE A 56 -13.03 19.87 -2.49
CA PHE A 56 -14.06 19.73 -1.46
C PHE A 56 -13.45 19.40 -0.08
N GLY A 57 -12.62 18.34 0.00
CA GLY A 57 -12.00 17.88 1.24
C GLY A 57 -10.95 18.83 1.81
N ARG A 58 -10.46 19.79 1.01
CA ARG A 58 -9.60 20.85 1.54
C ARG A 58 -10.35 21.77 2.48
N PHE A 59 -11.55 22.17 2.08
CA PHE A 59 -12.29 23.26 2.73
C PHE A 59 -13.44 22.78 3.61
N LEU A 60 -13.94 21.57 3.39
CA LEU A 60 -15.08 21.03 4.10
C LEU A 60 -14.84 19.57 4.51
N PRO A 61 -15.39 19.12 5.65
CA PRO A 61 -15.44 17.72 6.00
C PRO A 61 -16.39 16.96 5.06
N PHE A 62 -16.08 15.70 4.76
CA PHE A 62 -16.98 14.84 3.99
C PHE A 62 -18.10 14.30 4.87
N ARG A 63 -19.30 14.90 4.72
CA ARG A 63 -20.52 14.42 5.38
C ARG A 63 -21.43 13.75 4.36
N PHE A 64 -22.12 12.67 4.78
CA PHE A 64 -23.00 11.89 3.91
C PHE A 64 -23.97 12.76 3.11
N ASP A 65 -24.70 13.66 3.74
CA ASP A 65 -25.76 14.44 3.08
C ASP A 65 -25.21 15.30 1.94
N TYR A 66 -24.11 16.03 2.19
CA TYR A 66 -23.49 16.90 1.18
C TYR A 66 -22.79 16.08 0.09
N THR A 67 -22.13 14.99 0.46
CA THR A 67 -21.47 14.10 -0.48
C THR A 67 -22.48 13.42 -1.40
N LEU A 68 -23.57 12.87 -0.86
CA LEU A 68 -24.63 12.24 -1.63
C LEU A 68 -25.31 13.25 -2.56
N LEU A 69 -25.64 14.45 -2.05
CA LEU A 69 -26.22 15.51 -2.86
C LEU A 69 -25.28 15.89 -4.02
N SER A 70 -23.98 16.03 -3.76
CA SER A 70 -23.00 16.32 -4.81
C SER A 70 -22.92 15.22 -5.87
N ALA A 71 -22.98 13.95 -5.46
CA ALA A 71 -22.99 12.81 -6.37
C ALA A 71 -24.24 12.80 -7.24
N ILE A 72 -25.42 13.04 -6.65
CA ILE A 72 -26.69 13.14 -7.35
C ILE A 72 -26.66 14.29 -8.36
N ILE A 73 -26.18 15.48 -7.96
CA ILE A 73 -26.06 16.63 -8.86
C ILE A 73 -25.13 16.28 -10.04
N MET A 74 -23.97 15.66 -9.79
CA MET A 74 -23.05 15.24 -10.85
C MET A 74 -23.71 14.23 -11.80
N LEU A 75 -24.46 13.25 -11.27
CA LEU A 75 -25.19 12.26 -12.08
C LEU A 75 -26.30 12.91 -12.90
N LEU A 76 -27.09 13.82 -12.32
CA LEU A 76 -28.18 14.50 -13.01
C LEU A 76 -27.65 15.39 -14.13
N VAL A 77 -26.59 16.16 -13.87
CA VAL A 77 -25.94 17.00 -14.89
C VAL A 77 -25.37 16.13 -16.00
N ALA A 78 -24.60 15.09 -15.67
CA ALA A 78 -24.01 14.21 -16.69
C ALA A 78 -25.06 13.44 -17.50
N GLY A 79 -26.14 13.00 -16.83
CA GLY A 79 -27.28 12.31 -17.44
C GLY A 79 -28.14 13.22 -18.34
N PHE A 80 -28.36 14.48 -17.94
CA PHE A 80 -29.12 15.45 -18.73
C PHE A 80 -28.49 15.71 -20.11
N TYR A 81 -27.17 15.68 -20.20
CA TYR A 81 -26.43 15.85 -21.46
C TYR A 81 -26.19 14.52 -22.22
N GLU A 82 -26.64 13.37 -21.69
CA GLU A 82 -26.49 12.09 -22.37
C GLU A 82 -27.50 11.95 -23.53
N LYS A 83 -26.98 11.96 -24.76
CA LYS A 83 -27.79 11.90 -25.97
C LYS A 83 -28.24 10.48 -26.34
N ASP A 84 -27.48 9.46 -25.95
CA ASP A 84 -27.76 8.06 -26.29
C ASP A 84 -27.69 7.17 -25.05
N PHE A 85 -28.78 7.16 -24.30
CA PHE A 85 -28.92 6.36 -23.08
C PHE A 85 -28.75 4.85 -23.34
N LYS A 86 -29.21 4.34 -24.50
CA LYS A 86 -29.11 2.91 -24.83
C LYS A 86 -27.66 2.50 -25.05
N LEU A 87 -26.89 3.30 -25.80
CA LEU A 87 -25.46 3.06 -25.99
C LEU A 87 -24.71 3.20 -24.66
N MET A 88 -25.02 4.23 -23.87
CA MET A 88 -24.43 4.43 -22.54
C MET A 88 -24.64 3.20 -21.65
N LEU A 89 -25.88 2.69 -21.56
CA LEU A 89 -26.19 1.51 -20.76
C LEU A 89 -25.46 0.26 -21.25
N LYS A 90 -25.41 0.05 -22.58
CA LYS A 90 -24.66 -1.05 -23.19
C LYS A 90 -23.17 -0.97 -22.86
N ASP A 91 -22.57 0.21 -22.99
CA ASP A 91 -21.16 0.42 -22.68
C ASP A 91 -20.89 0.21 -21.18
N TRP A 92 -21.77 0.71 -20.32
CA TRP A 92 -21.69 0.51 -18.87
C TRP A 92 -21.74 -0.98 -18.51
N LEU A 93 -22.68 -1.75 -19.05
CA LEU A 93 -22.75 -3.20 -18.81
C LEU A 93 -21.47 -3.93 -19.23
N GLN A 94 -20.87 -3.57 -20.38
CA GLN A 94 -19.60 -4.13 -20.81
C GLN A 94 -18.46 -3.78 -19.86
N ILE A 95 -18.43 -2.53 -19.37
CA ILE A 95 -17.48 -2.07 -18.36
C ILE A 95 -17.69 -2.83 -17.04
N CYS A 96 -18.93 -3.10 -16.61
CA CYS A 96 -19.21 -3.87 -15.39
C CYS A 96 -18.68 -5.30 -15.47
N VAL A 97 -18.87 -5.99 -16.60
CA VAL A 97 -18.34 -7.35 -16.81
C VAL A 97 -16.81 -7.32 -16.77
N PHE A 98 -16.19 -6.36 -17.48
CA PHE A 98 -14.74 -6.18 -17.45
C PHE A 98 -14.21 -5.87 -16.04
N ALA A 99 -14.88 -4.97 -15.32
CA ALA A 99 -14.52 -4.56 -13.96
C ALA A 99 -14.59 -5.72 -12.98
N THR A 100 -15.62 -6.56 -13.09
CA THR A 100 -15.79 -7.75 -12.25
C THR A 100 -14.59 -8.67 -12.40
N ILE A 101 -14.15 -8.91 -13.65
CA ILE A 101 -12.98 -9.76 -13.94
C ILE A 101 -11.67 -9.11 -13.46
N CYS A 102 -11.45 -7.84 -13.82
CA CYS A 102 -10.19 -7.15 -13.55
C CYS A 102 -9.99 -6.81 -12.07
N SER A 103 -11.05 -6.68 -11.28
CA SER A 103 -10.94 -6.44 -9.84
C SER A 103 -10.68 -7.71 -9.03
N LEU A 104 -10.83 -8.92 -9.60
CA LEU A 104 -10.61 -10.19 -8.89
C LEU A 104 -9.29 -10.29 -8.09
N PRO A 105 -8.10 -9.97 -8.64
CA PRO A 105 -6.86 -10.02 -7.85
C PRO A 105 -6.90 -9.08 -6.64
N VAL A 106 -7.36 -7.84 -6.84
CA VAL A 106 -7.45 -6.82 -5.78
C VAL A 106 -8.50 -7.20 -4.73
N LEU A 107 -9.59 -7.85 -5.14
CA LEU A 107 -10.67 -8.32 -4.26
C LEU A 107 -10.39 -9.70 -3.64
N ALA A 108 -9.35 -10.41 -4.05
CA ALA A 108 -9.03 -11.74 -3.55
C ALA A 108 -8.86 -11.80 -2.01
N PRO A 109 -8.23 -10.80 -1.34
CA PRO A 109 -8.23 -10.72 0.13
C PRO A 109 -9.62 -10.74 0.74
N ILE A 110 -10.59 -10.06 0.14
CA ILE A 110 -11.97 -10.01 0.64
C ILE A 110 -12.68 -11.33 0.41
N ILE A 111 -12.46 -11.96 -0.75
CA ILE A 111 -13.04 -13.26 -1.06
C ILE A 111 -12.55 -14.30 -0.05
N ARG A 112 -11.25 -14.30 0.28
CA ARG A 112 -10.63 -15.30 1.15
C ARG A 112 -10.78 -15.02 2.65
N TYR A 113 -10.45 -13.81 3.09
CA TYR A 113 -10.36 -13.41 4.50
C TYR A 113 -11.51 -12.50 4.95
N HIS A 114 -12.39 -12.04 4.05
CA HIS A 114 -13.39 -11.00 4.33
C HIS A 114 -12.77 -9.73 4.94
N GLY A 115 -11.54 -9.44 4.54
CA GLY A 115 -10.70 -8.36 5.04
C GLY A 115 -9.42 -8.27 4.20
N TYR A 116 -8.66 -7.20 4.39
CA TYR A 116 -7.34 -7.01 3.81
C TYR A 116 -6.38 -6.47 4.88
N ASN A 117 -5.08 -6.56 4.65
CA ASN A 117 -4.06 -6.16 5.62
C ASN A 117 -3.85 -4.64 5.65
N PRO A 118 -4.13 -3.95 6.77
CA PRO A 118 -3.87 -2.52 6.90
C PRO A 118 -2.47 -2.17 7.45
N PHE A 119 -1.62 -3.16 7.75
CA PHE A 119 -0.30 -2.97 8.37
C PHE A 119 0.78 -2.37 7.45
N THR A 120 0.39 -1.92 6.26
CA THR A 120 1.25 -1.23 5.29
C THR A 120 0.97 0.28 5.31
N ASP A 121 1.36 0.99 4.25
CA ASP A 121 1.04 2.41 4.03
C ASP A 121 -0.48 2.69 4.05
N ILE A 122 -1.31 1.65 3.94
CA ILE A 122 -2.77 1.71 4.09
C ILE A 122 -3.18 2.42 5.38
N PHE A 123 -2.52 2.13 6.50
CA PHE A 123 -2.81 2.77 7.80
C PHE A 123 -2.87 4.29 7.67
N THR A 124 -1.91 4.90 6.98
CA THR A 124 -1.86 6.34 6.72
C THR A 124 -3.12 6.82 6.01
N TYR A 125 -3.52 6.15 4.92
CA TYR A 125 -4.64 6.61 4.09
C TYR A 125 -6.00 6.42 4.77
N ILE A 126 -6.19 5.31 5.49
CA ILE A 126 -7.44 5.09 6.24
C ILE A 126 -7.54 6.06 7.42
N ALA A 127 -6.44 6.36 8.12
CA ALA A 127 -6.44 7.35 9.21
C ALA A 127 -6.79 8.76 8.69
N GLN A 128 -6.19 9.17 7.57
CA GLN A 128 -6.50 10.45 6.92
C GLN A 128 -7.97 10.51 6.49
N ALA A 129 -8.48 9.48 5.80
CA ALA A 129 -9.85 9.47 5.32
C ALA A 129 -10.89 9.47 6.46
N GLN A 130 -10.59 8.80 7.58
CA GLN A 130 -11.44 8.81 8.76
C GLN A 130 -11.49 10.20 9.40
N TRP A 131 -10.34 10.87 9.52
CA TRP A 131 -10.28 12.23 10.07
C TRP A 131 -11.05 13.24 9.20
N LEU A 132 -10.94 13.11 7.87
CA LEU A 132 -11.62 13.95 6.88
C LEU A 132 -13.16 13.85 6.90
N GLN A 133 -13.76 12.87 7.60
CA GLN A 133 -15.21 12.82 7.81
C GLN A 133 -15.72 13.95 8.71
N SER A 134 -14.85 14.47 9.59
CA SER A 134 -15.23 15.43 10.63
C SER A 134 -14.48 16.77 10.55
N HIS A 135 -13.38 16.83 9.79
CA HIS A 135 -12.54 18.02 9.66
C HIS A 135 -12.20 18.28 8.19
N ALA A 136 -12.06 19.56 7.84
CA ALA A 136 -11.47 19.97 6.57
C ALA A 136 -9.93 19.88 6.63
N PHE A 137 -9.25 19.53 5.53
CA PHE A 137 -7.79 19.43 5.54
C PHE A 137 -7.05 20.77 5.74
N SER A 138 -7.73 21.91 5.60
CA SER A 138 -7.20 23.22 5.98
C SER A 138 -7.09 23.43 7.49
N GLU A 139 -7.83 22.67 8.29
CA GLU A 139 -7.78 22.76 9.75
C GLU A 139 -6.44 22.23 10.27
N LYS A 140 -5.72 23.05 11.02
CA LYS A 140 -4.40 22.68 11.55
C LYS A 140 -4.56 21.57 12.58
N VAL A 141 -3.91 20.44 12.33
CA VAL A 141 -3.84 19.33 13.29
C VAL A 141 -2.59 19.46 14.14
N ILE A 142 -2.72 19.14 15.42
CA ILE A 142 -1.59 19.03 16.36
C ILE A 142 -1.41 17.55 16.69
N ALA A 143 -0.20 17.05 16.51
CA ALA A 143 0.13 15.69 16.89
C ALA A 143 0.16 15.60 18.42
N SER A 144 -0.44 14.54 18.97
CA SER A 144 -0.42 14.25 20.40
C SER A 144 -0.32 12.75 20.60
N GLY A 145 0.42 12.34 21.62
CA GLY A 145 0.51 10.94 22.03
C GLY A 145 -0.85 10.40 22.51
N HIS A 146 -1.80 11.29 22.85
CA HIS A 146 -3.19 10.90 23.15
C HIS A 146 -4.02 10.54 21.94
N TYR A 147 -3.67 11.07 20.76
CA TYR A 147 -4.37 10.82 19.50
C TYR A 147 -3.35 10.50 18.39
N PRO A 148 -2.59 9.40 18.52
CA PRO A 148 -1.42 9.17 17.69
C PRO A 148 -1.73 8.93 16.22
N ALA A 149 -2.97 8.56 15.85
CA ALA A 149 -3.39 8.49 14.45
C ALA A 149 -3.29 9.86 13.74
N LEU A 150 -3.38 10.97 14.48
CA LEU A 150 -3.26 12.33 13.95
C LEU A 150 -1.86 12.66 13.41
N THR A 151 -0.83 11.91 13.84
CA THR A 151 0.54 12.03 13.29
C THR A 151 0.56 11.88 11.77
N GLN A 152 -0.32 11.04 11.22
CA GLN A 152 -0.44 10.79 9.78
C GLN A 152 -1.01 11.97 9.00
N ILE A 153 -1.86 12.79 9.64
CA ILE A 153 -2.42 13.99 9.06
C ILE A 153 -1.37 15.11 9.14
N VAL A 154 -0.73 15.26 10.30
CA VAL A 154 0.34 16.25 10.54
C VAL A 154 1.51 16.08 9.59
N LEU A 155 1.96 14.83 9.36
CA LEU A 155 2.99 14.51 8.37
C LEU A 155 2.65 15.12 7.01
N TYR A 156 1.42 14.92 6.52
CA TYR A 156 1.02 15.34 5.18
C TYR A 156 0.74 16.85 5.08
N GLN A 157 0.23 17.48 6.16
CA GLN A 157 0.10 18.94 6.24
C GLN A 157 1.47 19.62 6.24
N ASN A 158 2.45 19.11 7.00
CA ASN A 158 3.75 19.75 7.17
C ASN A 158 4.71 19.49 5.99
N SER A 159 4.79 18.24 5.53
CA SER A 159 5.67 17.86 4.40
C SER A 159 5.15 18.36 3.05
N GLY A 160 3.88 18.77 2.99
CA GLY A 160 3.24 19.04 1.71
C GLY A 160 3.06 17.78 0.86
N SER A 161 2.83 16.63 1.50
CA SER A 161 2.61 15.38 0.76
C SER A 161 1.25 15.38 0.05
N ARG A 162 1.19 14.68 -1.08
CA ARG A 162 -0.01 14.44 -1.90
C ARG A 162 -1.20 13.91 -1.08
N MET A 163 -2.41 14.41 -1.33
CA MET A 163 -3.64 13.98 -0.62
C MET A 163 -4.78 13.53 -1.53
N GLY A 164 -4.64 13.61 -2.86
CA GLY A 164 -5.74 13.34 -3.80
C GLY A 164 -6.41 11.98 -3.59
N GLY A 165 -5.61 10.94 -3.35
CA GLY A 165 -6.16 9.61 -3.04
C GLY A 165 -6.95 9.57 -1.72
N SER A 166 -6.42 10.18 -0.65
CA SER A 166 -7.06 10.19 0.66
C SER A 166 -8.38 10.99 0.66
N PHE A 167 -8.45 12.07 -0.13
CA PHE A 167 -9.69 12.81 -0.36
C PHE A 167 -10.73 11.98 -1.09
N LEU A 168 -10.35 11.30 -2.16
CA LEU A 168 -11.26 10.39 -2.87
C LEU A 168 -11.76 9.26 -1.96
N LEU A 169 -10.88 8.70 -1.12
CA LEU A 169 -11.23 7.65 -0.17
C LEU A 169 -12.25 8.15 0.86
N ALA A 170 -12.04 9.34 1.42
CA ALA A 170 -12.97 9.96 2.37
C ALA A 170 -14.32 10.28 1.73
N TYR A 171 -14.33 10.73 0.47
CA TYR A 171 -15.54 10.96 -0.29
C TYR A 171 -16.33 9.66 -0.50
N ILE A 172 -15.67 8.57 -0.88
CA ILE A 172 -16.34 7.27 -1.08
C ILE A 172 -16.86 6.70 0.25
N GLN A 173 -16.09 6.86 1.34
CA GLN A 173 -16.55 6.52 2.68
C GLN A 173 -17.85 7.26 3.01
N ALA A 174 -17.88 8.58 2.81
CA ALA A 174 -19.05 9.38 3.07
C ALA A 174 -20.21 9.00 2.15
N LEU A 175 -19.98 8.81 0.84
CA LEU A 175 -21.00 8.52 -0.16
C LEU A 175 -21.83 7.27 0.15
N PHE A 176 -21.17 6.21 0.61
CA PHE A 176 -21.83 4.95 0.97
C PHE A 176 -22.16 4.85 2.46
N HIS A 177 -22.05 5.95 3.22
CA HIS A 177 -22.31 6.01 4.65
C HIS A 177 -21.54 4.93 5.44
N LEU A 178 -20.27 4.72 5.08
CA LEU A 178 -19.42 3.71 5.70
C LEU A 178 -18.81 4.26 6.99
N GLU A 179 -19.04 3.56 8.10
CA GLU A 179 -18.54 3.98 9.42
C GLU A 179 -17.01 4.10 9.47
N TRP A 180 -16.31 3.20 8.77
CA TRP A 180 -14.86 3.10 8.77
C TRP A 180 -14.29 3.24 7.37
N SER A 181 -13.31 4.13 7.20
CA SER A 181 -12.53 4.25 5.95
C SER A 181 -11.87 2.94 5.50
N TYR A 182 -11.60 2.02 6.44
CA TYR A 182 -11.19 0.65 6.14
C TYR A 182 -12.16 -0.04 5.15
N SER A 183 -13.46 0.18 5.30
CA SER A 183 -14.45 -0.45 4.43
C SER A 183 -14.54 0.18 3.04
N ALA A 184 -14.01 1.40 2.84
CA ALA A 184 -14.07 2.15 1.58
C ALA A 184 -12.80 1.99 0.71
N TYR A 185 -11.70 1.54 1.33
CA TYR A 185 -10.38 1.47 0.70
C TYR A 185 -10.37 0.60 -0.55
N ILE A 186 -10.89 -0.61 -0.41
CA ILE A 186 -10.74 -1.65 -1.43
C ILE A 186 -11.55 -1.35 -2.69
N GLN A 187 -12.73 -0.74 -2.56
CA GLN A 187 -13.56 -0.28 -3.67
C GLN A 187 -12.81 0.80 -4.44
N THR A 188 -12.22 1.74 -3.70
CA THR A 188 -11.55 2.91 -4.30
C THR A 188 -10.29 2.49 -5.06
N ILE A 189 -9.46 1.62 -4.48
CA ILE A 189 -8.27 1.13 -5.17
C ILE A 189 -8.60 0.19 -6.34
N SER A 190 -9.67 -0.61 -6.24
CA SER A 190 -10.18 -1.43 -7.35
C SER A 190 -10.69 -0.55 -8.51
N LEU A 191 -11.39 0.55 -8.20
CA LEU A 191 -11.84 1.53 -9.20
C LEU A 191 -10.65 2.12 -9.96
N ALA A 192 -9.61 2.58 -9.24
CA ALA A 192 -8.39 3.10 -9.86
C ALA A 192 -7.71 2.04 -10.76
N PHE A 193 -7.57 0.81 -10.25
CA PHE A 193 -6.98 -0.28 -11.01
C PHE A 193 -7.77 -0.59 -12.29
N VAL A 194 -9.08 -0.82 -12.18
CA VAL A 194 -9.95 -1.17 -13.33
C VAL A 194 -9.96 -0.08 -14.39
N THR A 195 -10.08 1.19 -13.99
CA THR A 195 -10.08 2.32 -14.95
C THR A 195 -8.72 2.49 -15.63
N GLY A 196 -7.61 2.26 -14.92
CA GLY A 196 -6.28 2.19 -15.53
C GLY A 196 -6.14 1.04 -16.54
N CYS A 197 -6.71 -0.14 -16.24
CA CYS A 197 -6.73 -1.26 -17.19
C CYS A 197 -7.55 -0.93 -18.44
N LEU A 198 -8.73 -0.30 -18.30
CA LEU A 198 -9.52 0.16 -19.45
C LEU A 198 -8.74 1.17 -20.30
N ALA A 199 -8.04 2.12 -19.67
CA ALA A 199 -7.22 3.09 -20.38
C ALA A 199 -6.11 2.43 -21.20
N LEU A 200 -5.51 1.33 -20.71
CA LEU A 200 -4.56 0.52 -21.48
C LEU A 200 -5.20 -0.04 -22.76
N GLY A 201 -6.46 -0.47 -22.70
CA GLY A 201 -7.24 -0.84 -23.89
C GLY A 201 -7.36 0.31 -24.91
N GLY A 202 -7.52 1.54 -24.42
CA GLY A 202 -7.49 2.76 -25.25
C GLY A 202 -6.16 2.95 -25.98
N ILE A 203 -5.03 2.63 -25.34
CA ILE A 203 -3.69 2.67 -25.96
C ILE A 203 -3.58 1.62 -27.07
N VAL A 204 -4.02 0.38 -26.82
CA VAL A 204 -3.99 -0.71 -27.81
C VAL A 204 -4.85 -0.35 -29.03
N ARG A 205 -6.05 0.21 -28.80
CA ARG A 205 -6.99 0.59 -29.85
C ARG A 205 -6.43 1.62 -30.83
N GLN A 206 -5.57 2.53 -30.38
CA GLN A 206 -4.94 3.55 -31.23
C GLN A 206 -3.98 2.96 -32.25
N VAL A 207 -3.33 1.86 -31.89
CA VAL A 207 -2.31 1.24 -32.73
C VAL A 207 -2.90 0.14 -33.60
N VAL A 208 -3.83 -0.65 -33.05
CA VAL A 208 -4.36 -1.85 -33.71
C VAL A 208 -5.89 -1.85 -33.73
N ALA A 209 -6.45 -1.83 -34.94
CA ALA A 209 -7.88 -2.04 -35.18
C ALA A 209 -8.24 -3.54 -35.09
N VAL A 210 -8.43 -4.04 -33.86
CA VAL A 210 -9.04 -5.35 -33.55
C VAL A 210 -10.40 -5.17 -32.88
N ASN A 211 -11.15 -6.27 -32.73
CA ASN A 211 -12.45 -6.24 -32.07
C ASN A 211 -12.34 -5.85 -30.59
N LYS A 212 -13.37 -5.16 -30.08
CA LYS A 212 -13.44 -4.66 -28.69
C LYS A 212 -13.12 -5.74 -27.65
N LEU A 213 -13.63 -6.97 -27.84
CA LEU A 213 -13.38 -8.07 -26.90
C LEU A 213 -11.90 -8.46 -26.79
N VAL A 214 -11.15 -8.48 -27.89
CA VAL A 214 -9.70 -8.76 -27.83
C VAL A 214 -8.96 -7.63 -27.14
N ILE A 215 -9.36 -6.38 -27.37
CA ILE A 215 -8.76 -5.21 -26.68
C ILE A 215 -9.02 -5.30 -25.18
N LEU A 216 -10.25 -5.62 -24.77
CA LEU A 216 -10.59 -5.83 -23.36
C LEU A 216 -9.80 -7.01 -22.76
N ALA A 217 -9.65 -8.13 -23.47
CA ALA A 217 -8.82 -9.23 -23.01
C ALA A 217 -7.35 -8.78 -22.80
N LEU A 218 -6.77 -8.07 -23.77
CA LEU A 218 -5.39 -7.57 -23.66
C LEU A 218 -5.24 -6.51 -22.56
N ALA A 219 -6.26 -5.66 -22.36
CA ALA A 219 -6.33 -4.71 -21.26
C ALA A 219 -6.34 -5.40 -19.88
N ALA A 220 -6.89 -6.61 -19.79
CA ALA A 220 -6.90 -7.41 -18.56
C ALA A 220 -5.56 -8.09 -18.24
N ILE A 221 -4.52 -8.02 -19.09
CA ILE A 221 -3.20 -8.62 -18.79
C ILE A 221 -2.64 -8.13 -17.44
N THR A 222 -2.95 -6.89 -17.07
CA THR A 222 -2.59 -6.30 -15.79
C THR A 222 -3.19 -7.05 -14.59
N CYS A 223 -4.34 -7.72 -14.70
CA CYS A 223 -5.04 -8.33 -13.56
C CYS A 223 -4.58 -9.76 -13.23
N PHE A 224 -3.83 -10.41 -14.12
CA PHE A 224 -3.36 -11.78 -13.90
C PHE A 224 -1.85 -11.94 -14.08
N SER A 225 -1.13 -10.85 -14.34
CA SER A 225 0.33 -10.86 -14.33
C SER A 225 0.85 -10.33 -12.99
N MET A 226 2.05 -10.77 -12.57
CA MET A 226 2.67 -10.37 -11.31
C MET A 226 3.36 -9.00 -11.40
N ASN A 227 2.66 -8.03 -11.99
CA ASN A 227 3.23 -6.73 -12.33
C ASN A 227 3.16 -5.72 -11.17
N GLY A 228 3.89 -4.62 -11.31
CA GLY A 228 3.97 -3.59 -10.27
C GLY A 228 2.70 -2.77 -10.08
N PHE A 229 1.75 -2.79 -11.03
CA PHE A 229 0.49 -2.07 -10.94
C PHE A 229 -0.52 -2.82 -10.07
N VAL A 230 -0.74 -4.12 -10.31
CA VAL A 230 -1.59 -4.97 -9.44
C VAL A 230 -0.96 -5.15 -8.06
N PHE A 231 0.36 -5.32 -7.98
CA PHE A 231 1.06 -5.36 -6.70
C PHE A 231 0.89 -4.04 -5.93
N GLY A 232 0.90 -2.91 -6.64
CA GLY A 232 0.57 -1.60 -6.06
C GLY A 232 -0.80 -1.59 -5.39
N ALA A 233 -1.80 -2.15 -6.07
CA ALA A 233 -3.17 -2.25 -5.59
C ALA A 233 -3.33 -3.22 -4.40
N GLU A 234 -2.65 -4.37 -4.42
CA GLU A 234 -2.79 -5.41 -3.39
C GLU A 234 -1.97 -5.11 -2.12
N TRP A 235 -0.79 -4.48 -2.25
CA TRP A 235 0.13 -4.24 -1.11
C TRP A 235 -0.10 -2.93 -0.38
N GLY A 236 -0.95 -2.05 -0.91
CA GLY A 236 -1.30 -0.81 -0.23
C GLY A 236 -0.68 0.47 -0.78
N PHE A 237 -0.02 0.43 -1.93
CA PHE A 237 0.57 1.62 -2.58
C PHE A 237 -0.52 2.46 -3.27
N TYR A 238 -1.50 2.92 -2.51
CA TYR A 238 -2.74 3.50 -3.01
C TYR A 238 -2.55 4.77 -3.87
N PRO A 239 -1.79 5.79 -3.45
CA PRO A 239 -1.40 6.90 -4.30
C PRO A 239 -0.77 6.43 -5.61
N GLN A 240 0.15 5.47 -5.55
CA GLN A 240 0.84 4.95 -6.74
C GLN A 240 -0.15 4.35 -7.74
N THR A 241 -1.11 3.53 -7.27
CA THR A 241 -2.11 2.91 -8.14
C THR A 241 -2.96 3.97 -8.86
N LEU A 242 -3.44 4.99 -8.15
CA LEU A 242 -4.15 6.12 -8.77
C LEU A 242 -3.27 6.86 -9.79
N GLY A 243 -2.04 7.18 -9.40
CA GLY A 243 -1.10 7.86 -10.27
C GLY A 243 -0.83 7.09 -11.57
N LEU A 244 -0.57 5.79 -11.48
CA LEU A 244 -0.31 4.96 -12.66
C LEU A 244 -1.56 4.81 -13.54
N ALA A 245 -2.76 4.77 -12.97
CA ALA A 245 -4.01 4.80 -13.74
C ALA A 245 -4.12 6.09 -14.56
N PHE A 246 -3.89 7.26 -13.94
CA PHE A 246 -3.90 8.55 -14.64
C PHE A 246 -2.78 8.67 -15.68
N ALA A 247 -1.58 8.19 -15.37
CA ALA A 247 -0.46 8.16 -16.32
C ALA A 247 -0.78 7.30 -17.56
N THR A 248 -1.52 6.20 -17.37
CA THR A 248 -2.04 5.38 -18.48
C THR A 248 -3.07 6.14 -19.31
N GLY A 249 -3.97 6.90 -18.67
CA GLY A 249 -4.91 7.79 -19.34
C GLY A 249 -4.21 8.86 -20.18
N ILE A 250 -3.14 9.48 -19.66
CA ILE A 250 -2.33 10.45 -20.41
C ILE A 250 -1.65 9.76 -21.61
N ALA A 251 -1.08 8.57 -21.42
CA ALA A 251 -0.46 7.81 -22.50
C ALA A 251 -1.44 7.44 -23.63
N ALA A 252 -2.73 7.32 -23.30
CA ALA A 252 -3.78 7.11 -24.29
C ALA A 252 -4.26 8.41 -24.97
N LEU A 253 -4.14 9.57 -24.34
CA LEU A 253 -4.65 10.83 -24.90
C LEU A 253 -3.57 11.59 -25.67
N PHE A 254 -2.41 11.77 -25.05
CA PHE A 254 -1.39 12.71 -25.49
C PHE A 254 -0.82 12.43 -26.90
N PRO A 255 -0.38 11.20 -27.24
CA PRO A 255 0.14 10.92 -28.58
C PRO A 255 -0.93 11.05 -29.66
N LEU A 256 -2.17 10.66 -29.39
CA LEU A 256 -3.26 10.76 -30.35
C LEU A 256 -3.65 12.21 -30.64
N LEU A 257 -3.71 13.05 -29.60
CA LEU A 257 -3.94 14.49 -29.73
C LEU A 257 -2.80 15.18 -30.46
N THR A 258 -1.56 14.82 -30.14
CA THR A 258 -0.36 15.32 -30.84
C THR A 258 -0.47 15.02 -32.34
N GLN A 259 -0.82 13.78 -32.69
CA GLN A 259 -1.02 13.35 -34.07
C GLN A 259 -2.10 14.17 -34.79
N PHE A 260 -3.26 14.37 -34.15
CA PHE A 260 -4.34 15.16 -34.73
C PHE A 260 -3.96 16.63 -34.94
N ILE A 261 -3.26 17.24 -33.98
CA ILE A 261 -2.82 18.65 -34.08
C ILE A 261 -1.83 18.85 -35.23
N VAL A 262 -0.97 17.87 -35.53
CA VAL A 262 -0.03 17.99 -36.66
C VAL A 262 -0.71 17.72 -38.01
N GLU A 263 -1.77 16.90 -38.03
CA GLU A 263 -2.51 16.58 -39.26
C GLU A 263 -3.53 17.63 -39.67
N VAL A 264 -4.12 18.37 -38.72
CA VAL A 264 -5.17 19.33 -39.04
C VAL A 264 -4.61 20.43 -39.97
N LYS A 265 -5.35 20.69 -41.05
CA LYS A 265 -4.98 21.73 -42.03
C LYS A 265 -5.07 23.11 -41.40
N ASP A 266 -6.21 23.41 -40.78
CA ASP A 266 -6.51 24.71 -40.18
C ASP A 266 -6.44 24.63 -38.66
N TYR A 267 -5.37 25.21 -38.11
CA TYR A 267 -5.18 25.30 -36.67
C TYR A 267 -6.15 26.34 -36.07
N SER A 268 -6.97 25.91 -35.10
CA SER A 268 -7.84 26.80 -34.33
C SER A 268 -7.45 26.74 -32.85
N TRP A 269 -6.93 27.84 -32.30
CA TRP A 269 -6.51 27.91 -30.90
C TRP A 269 -7.66 27.57 -29.93
N ARG A 270 -8.89 27.98 -30.26
CA ARG A 270 -10.08 27.73 -29.45
C ARG A 270 -10.36 26.24 -29.35
N ASN A 271 -10.31 25.53 -30.47
CA ASN A 271 -10.51 24.08 -30.48
C ASN A 271 -9.36 23.35 -29.79
N THR A 272 -8.12 23.79 -30.01
CA THR A 272 -6.94 23.26 -29.33
C THR A 272 -7.06 23.36 -27.82
N ALA A 273 -7.54 24.49 -27.28
CA ALA A 273 -7.79 24.64 -25.84
C ALA A 273 -8.81 23.63 -25.33
N PHE A 274 -9.91 23.36 -26.05
CA PHE A 274 -10.84 22.31 -25.64
C PHE A 274 -10.22 20.91 -25.69
N TYR A 275 -9.37 20.64 -26.68
CA TYR A 275 -8.70 19.35 -26.85
C TYR A 275 -7.64 19.09 -25.78
N THR A 276 -7.06 20.12 -25.15
CA THR A 276 -6.07 19.98 -24.08
C THR A 276 -6.69 19.66 -22.71
N ILE A 277 -7.98 19.95 -22.51
CA ILE A 277 -8.65 19.75 -21.21
C ILE A 277 -8.59 18.29 -20.74
N PRO A 278 -8.96 17.26 -21.53
CA PRO A 278 -8.93 15.88 -21.06
C PRO A 278 -7.54 15.39 -20.57
N PRO A 279 -6.43 15.56 -21.33
CA PRO A 279 -5.12 15.20 -20.80
C PRO A 279 -4.69 16.10 -19.64
N ALA A 280 -5.05 17.40 -19.62
CA ALA A 280 -4.73 18.29 -18.50
C ALA A 280 -5.41 17.84 -17.20
N VAL A 281 -6.66 17.41 -17.26
CA VAL A 281 -7.42 16.84 -16.12
C VAL A 281 -6.73 15.58 -15.59
N CYS A 282 -6.34 14.64 -16.46
CA CYS A 282 -5.61 13.44 -16.05
C CYS A 282 -4.26 13.79 -15.40
N SER A 283 -3.53 14.76 -15.94
CA SER A 283 -2.23 15.19 -15.40
C SER A 283 -2.35 15.94 -14.08
N ALA A 284 -3.38 16.77 -13.91
CA ALA A 284 -3.67 17.41 -12.64
C ALA A 284 -4.05 16.35 -11.58
N ALA A 285 -4.89 15.37 -11.92
CA ALA A 285 -5.24 14.27 -11.03
C ALA A 285 -4.01 13.40 -10.68
N LEU A 286 -3.12 13.12 -11.64
CA LEU A 286 -1.82 12.47 -11.40
C LEU A 286 -1.00 13.26 -10.36
N LEU A 287 -0.87 14.58 -10.53
CA LEU A 287 -0.08 15.41 -9.62
C LEU A 287 -0.68 15.46 -8.20
N LEU A 288 -2.00 15.54 -8.07
CA LEU A 288 -2.68 15.55 -6.77
C LEU A 288 -2.66 14.19 -6.07
N ALA A 289 -2.78 13.10 -6.82
CA ALA A 289 -2.77 11.75 -6.27
C ALA A 289 -1.35 11.23 -6.03
N TYR A 290 -0.43 11.44 -6.98
CA TYR A 290 0.90 10.83 -6.98
C TYR A 290 1.93 11.57 -7.86
N ASN A 291 2.53 12.60 -7.28
CA ASN A 291 3.56 13.44 -7.91
C ASN A 291 4.98 12.82 -7.94
N GLU A 292 5.27 11.74 -7.18
CA GLU A 292 6.60 11.11 -7.15
C GLU A 292 7.17 10.71 -8.54
N PRO A 293 6.43 10.04 -9.44
CA PRO A 293 6.92 9.67 -10.77
C PRO A 293 6.92 10.83 -11.77
N PHE A 294 6.34 11.98 -11.41
CA PHE A 294 6.12 13.09 -12.35
C PHE A 294 7.40 13.57 -13.03
N PRO A 295 8.56 13.76 -12.35
CA PRO A 295 9.79 14.20 -13.03
C PRO A 295 10.23 13.25 -14.15
N ILE A 296 10.07 11.94 -13.94
CA ILE A 296 10.47 10.93 -14.92
C ILE A 296 9.49 10.93 -16.09
N PHE A 297 8.19 10.99 -15.79
CA PHE A 297 7.16 11.08 -16.80
C PHE A 297 7.29 12.37 -17.64
N ALA A 298 7.59 13.50 -17.01
CA ALA A 298 7.83 14.78 -17.67
C ALA A 298 9.03 14.71 -18.62
N ILE A 299 10.13 14.05 -18.24
CA ILE A 299 11.27 13.82 -19.15
C ILE A 299 10.84 12.98 -20.35
N GLY A 300 10.11 11.88 -20.14
CA GLY A 300 9.57 11.06 -21.23
C GLY A 300 8.65 11.86 -22.17
N LEU A 301 7.79 12.70 -21.61
CA LEU A 301 6.91 13.61 -22.36
C LEU A 301 7.70 14.64 -23.17
N LEU A 302 8.72 15.27 -22.59
CA LEU A 302 9.58 16.23 -23.28
C LEU A 302 10.36 15.57 -24.42
N LEU A 303 10.90 14.36 -24.22
CA LEU A 303 11.55 13.58 -25.28
C LEU A 303 10.57 13.29 -26.43
N PHE A 304 9.34 12.88 -26.11
CA PHE A 304 8.30 12.65 -27.10
C PHE A 304 7.93 13.92 -27.88
N ILE A 305 7.75 15.05 -27.20
CA ILE A 305 7.47 16.34 -27.83
C ILE A 305 8.63 16.76 -28.73
N GLY A 306 9.87 16.61 -28.27
CA GLY A 306 11.08 16.91 -29.05
C GLY A 306 11.16 16.09 -30.34
N ILE A 307 10.95 14.77 -30.24
CA ILE A 307 10.90 13.89 -31.42
C ILE A 307 9.76 14.33 -32.36
N SER A 308 8.56 14.57 -31.83
CA SER A 308 7.42 15.01 -32.63
C SER A 308 7.68 16.34 -33.34
N ALA A 309 8.30 17.31 -32.67
CA ALA A 309 8.68 18.60 -33.25
C ALA A 309 9.74 18.44 -34.36
N LEU A 310 10.70 17.53 -34.18
CA LEU A 310 11.71 17.21 -35.19
C LEU A 310 11.14 16.47 -36.41
N THR A 311 10.16 15.59 -36.19
CA THR A 311 9.47 14.86 -37.27
C THR A 311 8.51 15.78 -38.04
N PHE A 312 7.79 16.66 -37.35
CA PHE A 312 6.77 17.55 -37.92
C PHE A 312 7.18 19.03 -37.86
N LYS A 313 8.39 19.36 -38.33
CA LYS A 313 8.98 20.72 -38.22
C LYS A 313 8.06 21.84 -38.73
N GLN A 314 7.29 21.58 -39.79
CA GLN A 314 6.36 22.54 -40.37
C GLN A 314 5.19 22.92 -39.43
N LYS A 315 4.89 22.07 -38.44
CA LYS A 315 3.78 22.23 -37.48
C LYS A 315 4.27 22.55 -36.07
N ILE A 316 5.54 22.94 -35.90
CA ILE A 316 6.14 23.20 -34.59
C ILE A 316 5.38 24.28 -33.80
N LYS A 317 4.87 25.33 -34.46
CA LYS A 317 4.08 26.38 -33.81
C LYS A 317 2.79 25.84 -33.19
N SER A 318 2.07 24.99 -33.92
CA SER A 318 0.83 24.35 -33.44
C SER A 318 1.12 23.39 -32.28
N LEU A 319 2.21 22.63 -32.36
CA LEU A 319 2.65 21.75 -31.28
C LEU A 319 3.03 22.53 -30.01
N LEU A 320 3.81 23.60 -30.15
CA LEU A 320 4.17 24.46 -29.02
C LEU A 320 2.93 25.09 -28.39
N ALA A 321 2.00 25.61 -29.19
CA ALA A 321 0.76 26.17 -28.68
C ALA A 321 -0.10 25.12 -27.94
N PHE A 322 -0.22 23.90 -28.48
CA PHE A 322 -0.90 22.79 -27.81
C PHE A 322 -0.26 22.44 -26.47
N VAL A 323 1.07 22.28 -26.43
CA VAL A 323 1.81 21.95 -25.19
C VAL A 323 1.70 23.09 -24.17
N SER A 324 1.78 24.35 -24.61
CA SER A 324 1.65 25.52 -23.74
C SER A 324 0.25 25.63 -23.13
N LEU A 325 -0.82 25.46 -23.93
CA LEU A 325 -2.20 25.47 -23.43
C LEU A 325 -2.43 24.34 -22.42
N TYR A 326 -1.98 23.12 -22.75
CA TYR A 326 -2.02 21.99 -21.84
C TYR A 326 -1.28 22.28 -20.52
N ALA A 327 -0.08 22.86 -20.56
CA ALA A 327 0.69 23.18 -19.36
C ALA A 327 -0.02 24.23 -18.49
N VAL A 328 -0.59 25.27 -19.12
CA VAL A 328 -1.38 26.30 -18.41
C VAL A 328 -2.60 25.67 -17.75
N GLU A 329 -3.34 24.82 -18.46
CA GLU A 329 -4.51 24.14 -17.90
C GLU A 329 -4.16 23.21 -16.73
N VAL A 330 -3.04 22.47 -16.81
CA VAL A 330 -2.55 21.67 -15.68
C VAL A 330 -2.28 22.55 -14.46
N VAL A 331 -1.58 23.68 -14.63
CA VAL A 331 -1.28 24.61 -13.53
C VAL A 331 -2.56 25.20 -12.94
N LEU A 332 -3.53 25.58 -13.78
CA LEU A 332 -4.82 26.10 -13.34
C LEU A 332 -5.65 25.06 -12.57
N LEU A 333 -5.67 23.81 -13.04
CA LEU A 333 -6.43 22.73 -12.41
C LEU A 333 -5.81 22.26 -11.08
N VAL A 334 -4.48 22.25 -10.98
CA VAL A 334 -3.78 21.97 -9.72
C VAL A 334 -3.91 23.17 -8.76
N ASN A 335 -4.00 24.40 -9.29
CA ASN A 335 -4.27 25.61 -8.53
C ASN A 335 -3.30 25.79 -7.33
N TYR A 336 -3.82 26.11 -6.14
CA TYR A 336 -3.04 26.37 -4.93
C TYR A 336 -2.23 25.14 -4.45
N GLU A 337 -2.60 23.92 -4.89
CA GLU A 337 -1.84 22.70 -4.59
C GLU A 337 -0.47 22.67 -5.27
N CYS A 338 -0.25 23.54 -6.27
CA CYS A 338 1.03 23.65 -6.98
C CYS A 338 2.19 23.92 -6.02
N LEU A 339 2.00 24.81 -5.04
CA LEU A 339 3.04 25.15 -4.05
C LEU A 339 3.41 23.93 -3.20
N ARG A 340 2.39 23.17 -2.80
CA ARG A 340 2.56 21.96 -1.98
C ARG A 340 3.28 20.86 -2.76
N ILE A 341 2.85 20.62 -3.99
CA ILE A 341 3.49 19.67 -4.92
C ILE A 341 4.93 20.09 -5.22
N ALA A 342 5.18 21.37 -5.49
CA ALA A 342 6.52 21.89 -5.76
C ALA A 342 7.45 21.70 -4.55
N LYS A 343 6.98 22.01 -3.33
CA LYS A 343 7.72 21.76 -2.09
C LYS A 343 8.11 20.28 -1.96
N ASN A 344 7.15 19.38 -2.18
CA ASN A 344 7.38 17.94 -2.08
C ASN A 344 8.35 17.43 -3.17
N LEU A 345 8.25 17.94 -4.40
CA LEU A 345 9.18 17.60 -5.49
C LEU A 345 10.60 18.08 -5.18
N LEU A 346 10.76 19.32 -4.70
CA LEU A 346 12.06 19.87 -4.28
C LEU A 346 12.68 19.04 -3.15
N GLN A 347 11.88 18.67 -2.15
CA GLN A 347 12.31 17.77 -1.08
C GLN A 347 12.76 16.43 -1.65
N THR A 348 11.96 15.80 -2.51
CA THR A 348 12.27 14.50 -3.12
C THR A 348 13.58 14.53 -3.93
N ILE A 349 13.83 15.61 -4.66
CA ILE A 349 15.08 15.81 -5.42
C ILE A 349 16.28 16.04 -4.46
N SER A 350 16.05 16.72 -3.33
CA SER A 350 17.09 17.07 -2.36
C SER A 350 17.55 15.91 -1.47
N ILE A 351 16.78 14.83 -1.33
CA ILE A 351 17.08 13.64 -0.48
C ILE A 351 18.29 12.82 -1.01
N SER A 352 19.01 13.31 -2.02
CA SER A 352 20.21 12.68 -2.59
C SER A 352 21.42 12.56 -1.64
N LYS A 353 21.31 12.93 -0.35
CA LYS A 353 22.40 12.81 0.63
C LYS A 353 22.02 11.89 1.80
N GLY A 354 22.49 10.65 1.75
CA GLY A 354 22.74 9.82 2.94
C GLY A 354 21.55 9.16 3.64
N VAL A 355 20.31 9.33 3.16
CA VAL A 355 19.16 8.63 3.74
C VAL A 355 18.95 7.31 3.01
N ALA A 356 19.04 6.18 3.72
CA ALA A 356 18.63 4.89 3.19
C ALA A 356 17.13 4.92 2.89
N ILE A 357 16.75 4.86 1.61
CA ILE A 357 15.34 4.83 1.20
C ILE A 357 14.92 3.37 0.99
N GLY A 358 14.04 2.89 1.86
CA GLY A 358 13.46 1.54 1.79
C GLY A 358 14.45 0.44 2.17
N TRP A 359 14.29 -0.74 1.57
CA TRP A 359 15.07 -1.93 1.89
C TRP A 359 15.77 -2.53 0.66
N PRO A 360 16.89 -3.26 0.87
CA PRO A 360 17.57 -3.99 -0.19
C PRO A 360 16.67 -4.91 -1.02
N VAL A 361 16.65 -4.73 -2.34
CA VAL A 361 16.00 -5.63 -3.30
C VAL A 361 17.06 -6.34 -4.12
N LEU A 362 17.41 -7.56 -3.68
CA LEU A 362 18.50 -8.37 -4.21
C LEU A 362 18.14 -9.06 -5.54
N TRP A 363 17.73 -8.28 -6.53
CA TRP A 363 17.38 -8.76 -7.86
C TRP A 363 18.47 -8.42 -8.88
N SER A 364 18.60 -9.27 -9.90
CA SER A 364 19.39 -8.92 -11.08
C SER A 364 18.69 -7.83 -11.90
N PRO A 365 19.42 -7.07 -12.74
CA PRO A 365 18.80 -6.10 -13.65
C PRO A 365 17.70 -6.70 -14.53
N MET A 366 17.87 -7.93 -15.00
CA MET A 366 16.86 -8.63 -15.80
C MET A 366 15.59 -8.93 -15.00
N GLN A 367 15.73 -9.29 -13.73
CA GLN A 367 14.60 -9.54 -12.82
C GLN A 367 13.80 -8.26 -12.57
N PHE A 368 14.47 -7.11 -12.38
CA PHE A 368 13.80 -5.83 -12.29
C PHE A 368 12.97 -5.51 -13.55
N LEU A 369 13.56 -5.67 -14.74
CA LEU A 369 12.83 -5.47 -16.00
C LEU A 369 11.65 -6.44 -16.13
N ALA A 370 11.85 -7.72 -15.81
CA ALA A 370 10.80 -8.73 -15.83
C ALA A 370 9.62 -8.37 -14.91
N HIS A 371 9.86 -7.73 -13.75
CA HIS A 371 8.79 -7.27 -12.87
C HIS A 371 7.96 -6.15 -13.51
N GLY A 372 8.59 -5.22 -14.24
CA GLY A 372 7.90 -4.20 -15.02
C GLY A 372 6.93 -4.80 -16.04
N PHE A 373 7.31 -5.92 -16.67
CA PHE A 373 6.47 -6.67 -17.61
C PHE A 373 5.55 -7.72 -16.97
N GLY A 374 5.49 -7.80 -15.63
CA GLY A 374 4.63 -8.75 -14.92
C GLY A 374 5.07 -10.22 -14.97
N MET A 375 6.34 -10.47 -15.31
CA MET A 375 6.93 -11.80 -15.41
C MET A 375 7.82 -12.17 -14.20
N LYS A 376 7.80 -11.35 -13.17
CA LYS A 376 8.47 -11.61 -11.90
C LYS A 376 7.61 -11.17 -10.71
N SER A 377 7.42 -12.05 -9.74
CA SER A 377 6.76 -11.71 -8.49
C SER A 377 7.62 -10.82 -7.58
N PRO A 378 6.98 -10.03 -6.69
CA PRO A 378 7.66 -9.22 -5.69
C PRO A 378 8.26 -10.05 -4.54
N PHE A 379 8.00 -11.36 -4.48
CA PHE A 379 8.42 -12.22 -3.39
C PHE A 379 9.84 -12.75 -3.58
N ASN A 380 10.53 -12.94 -2.45
CA ASN A 380 11.94 -13.31 -2.43
C ASN A 380 12.21 -14.73 -1.93
N VAL A 381 11.24 -15.52 -1.45
CA VAL A 381 11.56 -16.76 -0.71
C VAL A 381 10.81 -18.01 -1.19
N ASP A 382 9.49 -17.92 -1.47
CA ASP A 382 8.69 -19.15 -1.70
C ASP A 382 8.52 -19.53 -3.19
N PHE A 383 8.78 -18.62 -4.13
CA PHE A 383 8.55 -18.82 -5.59
C PHE A 383 9.81 -19.04 -6.41
N HIS A 384 10.96 -19.23 -5.75
CA HIS A 384 12.28 -19.06 -6.38
C HIS A 384 12.45 -19.76 -7.74
N HIS A 385 11.90 -20.97 -7.92
CA HIS A 385 12.07 -21.70 -9.18
C HIS A 385 11.23 -21.14 -10.32
N ILE A 386 9.91 -20.99 -10.14
CA ILE A 386 9.02 -20.46 -11.19
C ILE A 386 9.42 -19.03 -11.54
N ASP A 387 9.61 -18.19 -10.53
CA ASP A 387 10.02 -16.80 -10.71
C ASP A 387 11.37 -16.70 -11.42
N SER A 388 12.33 -17.56 -11.09
CA SER A 388 13.64 -17.55 -11.75
C SER A 388 13.53 -18.00 -13.21
N ILE A 389 12.72 -19.02 -13.52
CA ILE A 389 12.51 -19.49 -14.90
C ILE A 389 11.82 -18.40 -15.73
N THR A 390 10.73 -17.83 -15.22
CA THR A 390 9.96 -16.81 -15.95
C THR A 390 10.79 -15.54 -16.17
N SER A 391 11.51 -15.07 -15.14
CA SER A 391 12.24 -13.80 -15.20
C SER A 391 13.61 -13.88 -15.87
N LYS A 392 14.35 -14.99 -15.74
CA LYS A 392 15.71 -15.11 -16.31
C LYS A 392 15.73 -15.76 -17.68
N LEU A 393 14.78 -16.66 -17.97
CA LEU A 393 14.81 -17.49 -19.18
C LEU A 393 13.70 -17.10 -20.16
N LEU A 394 12.44 -17.07 -19.71
CA LEU A 394 11.30 -16.77 -20.59
C LEU A 394 11.22 -15.28 -20.95
N PHE A 395 11.42 -14.38 -19.99
CA PHE A 395 11.29 -12.93 -20.19
C PHE A 395 12.22 -12.37 -21.28
N PRO A 396 13.53 -12.72 -21.33
CA PRO A 396 14.40 -12.28 -22.43
C PRO A 396 13.88 -12.69 -23.82
N ILE A 397 13.33 -13.90 -23.95
CA ILE A 397 12.74 -14.39 -25.21
C ILE A 397 11.51 -13.56 -25.57
N VAL A 398 10.59 -13.35 -24.61
CA VAL A 398 9.39 -12.52 -24.80
C VAL A 398 9.76 -11.09 -25.18
N LEU A 399 10.76 -10.51 -24.51
CA LEU A 399 11.26 -9.16 -24.80
C LEU A 399 11.86 -9.08 -26.21
N PHE A 400 12.65 -10.07 -26.63
CA PHE A 400 13.20 -10.12 -27.97
C PHE A 400 12.11 -10.20 -29.04
N VAL A 401 11.13 -11.10 -28.86
CA VAL A 401 9.97 -11.21 -29.77
C VAL A 401 9.18 -9.90 -29.81
N LEU A 402 8.92 -9.28 -28.66
CA LEU A 402 8.26 -7.99 -28.53
C LEU A 402 8.97 -6.92 -29.37
N LEU A 403 10.29 -6.76 -29.18
CA LEU A 403 11.09 -5.79 -29.92
C LEU A 403 11.10 -6.07 -31.42
N LEU A 404 11.19 -7.33 -31.85
CA LEU A 404 11.11 -7.70 -33.26
C LEU A 404 9.76 -7.36 -33.89
N VAL A 405 8.65 -7.64 -33.19
CA VAL A 405 7.29 -7.34 -33.68
C VAL A 405 7.08 -5.83 -33.79
N ILE A 406 7.47 -5.08 -32.77
CA ILE A 406 7.37 -3.61 -32.76
C ILE A 406 8.24 -3.01 -33.86
N PHE A 407 9.49 -3.46 -34.01
CA PHE A 407 10.39 -2.97 -35.05
C PHE A 407 9.86 -3.26 -36.45
N LYS A 408 9.39 -4.48 -36.73
CA LYS A 408 8.75 -4.83 -38.01
C LYS A 408 7.53 -3.96 -38.30
N PHE A 409 6.71 -3.69 -37.28
CA PHE A 409 5.55 -2.82 -37.42
C PHE A 409 5.94 -1.38 -37.75
N LEU A 410 6.87 -0.80 -36.97
CA LEU A 410 7.38 0.56 -37.20
C LEU A 410 8.01 0.73 -38.58
N LYS A 411 8.67 -0.31 -39.12
CA LYS A 411 9.21 -0.31 -40.49
C LYS A 411 8.13 -0.37 -41.58
N LYS A 412 7.06 -1.13 -41.35
CA LYS A 412 5.99 -1.38 -42.34
C LYS A 412 4.96 -0.25 -42.39
N GLN A 413 4.76 0.49 -41.30
CA GLN A 413 3.77 1.55 -41.19
C GLN A 413 4.35 2.92 -41.54
N GLN A 414 3.86 3.50 -42.63
CA GLN A 414 4.05 4.93 -42.94
C GLN A 414 2.91 5.83 -42.38
N ASN A 415 1.92 5.23 -41.71
CA ASN A 415 0.72 5.94 -41.22
C ASN A 415 0.80 6.31 -39.73
N ASN A 416 -0.09 7.23 -39.36
CA ASN A 416 -0.23 8.04 -38.13
C ASN A 416 -0.22 7.33 -36.76
N SER A 417 -0.25 5.99 -36.70
CA SER A 417 -0.35 5.22 -35.43
C SER A 417 0.99 4.97 -34.71
N TYR A 418 2.13 5.40 -35.27
CA TYR A 418 3.45 5.15 -34.67
C TYR A 418 3.77 6.06 -33.48
N LEU A 419 3.15 7.25 -33.35
CA LEU A 419 3.42 8.17 -32.25
C LEU A 419 3.07 7.60 -30.87
N THR A 420 2.02 6.78 -30.76
CA THR A 420 1.70 6.11 -29.49
C THR A 420 2.83 5.17 -29.06
N ILE A 421 3.43 4.41 -29.99
CA ILE A 421 4.58 3.55 -29.69
C ILE A 421 5.80 4.41 -29.31
N ILE A 422 6.08 5.48 -30.05
CA ILE A 422 7.19 6.40 -29.73
C ILE A 422 7.01 6.98 -28.31
N PHE A 423 5.82 7.43 -27.95
CA PHE A 423 5.53 7.94 -26.61
C PHE A 423 5.87 6.91 -25.52
N LEU A 424 5.37 5.67 -25.68
CA LEU A 424 5.65 4.59 -24.74
C LEU A 424 7.15 4.29 -24.64
N LEU A 425 7.87 4.30 -25.77
CA LEU A 425 9.33 4.11 -25.78
C LEU A 425 10.07 5.26 -25.09
N CYS A 426 9.66 6.51 -25.26
CA CYS A 426 10.26 7.67 -24.57
C CYS A 426 10.09 7.58 -23.05
N VAL A 427 8.91 7.20 -22.57
CA VAL A 427 8.66 7.04 -21.13
C VAL A 427 9.46 5.87 -20.55
N ASN A 428 9.46 4.71 -21.22
CA ASN A 428 10.28 3.56 -20.80
C ASN A 428 11.79 3.88 -20.84
N PHE A 429 12.25 4.66 -21.81
CA PHE A 429 13.63 5.11 -21.89
C PHE A 429 14.00 6.03 -20.72
N ALA A 430 13.15 7.00 -20.37
CA ALA A 430 13.37 7.85 -19.20
C ALA A 430 13.46 7.02 -17.92
N LEU A 431 12.55 6.05 -17.74
CA LEU A 431 12.60 5.11 -16.62
C LEU A 431 13.89 4.28 -16.59
N LEU A 432 14.34 3.79 -17.74
CA LEU A 432 15.59 3.04 -17.88
C LEU A 432 16.81 3.92 -17.54
N ALA A 433 16.83 5.18 -17.96
CA ALA A 433 17.90 6.11 -17.62
C ALA A 433 18.00 6.34 -16.10
N PHE A 434 16.86 6.52 -15.43
CA PHE A 434 16.82 6.60 -13.96
C PHE A 434 17.20 5.28 -13.28
N PHE A 435 16.83 4.14 -13.88
CA PHE A 435 17.23 2.83 -13.39
C PHE A 435 18.75 2.66 -13.41
N VAL A 436 19.40 3.03 -14.52
CA VAL A 436 20.86 3.03 -14.68
C VAL A 436 21.51 3.99 -13.69
N LYS A 437 20.96 5.21 -13.53
CA LYS A 437 21.41 6.18 -12.52
C LYS A 437 21.38 5.60 -11.11
N PHE A 438 20.27 4.99 -10.70
CA PHE A 438 20.15 4.44 -9.35
C PHE A 438 21.02 3.21 -9.12
N ARG A 439 21.31 2.43 -10.16
CA ARG A 439 22.19 1.25 -10.06
C ARG A 439 23.66 1.63 -9.95
N TYR A 440 24.14 2.48 -10.87
CA TYR A 440 25.57 2.62 -11.13
C TYR A 440 26.15 3.99 -10.74
N PHE A 441 25.29 5.01 -10.60
CA PHE A 441 25.71 6.38 -10.35
C PHE A 441 25.25 6.91 -8.99
N SER A 442 24.62 6.07 -8.18
CA SER A 442 24.24 6.40 -6.83
C SER A 442 25.18 5.72 -5.83
N PRO A 443 25.65 6.42 -4.79
CA PRO A 443 26.57 5.84 -3.82
C PRO A 443 25.94 4.60 -3.18
N ASN A 444 26.76 3.58 -2.88
CA ASN A 444 26.30 2.30 -2.33
C ASN A 444 25.46 2.54 -1.06
N ALA A 445 24.17 2.27 -1.18
CA ALA A 445 23.18 2.57 -0.16
C ALA A 445 23.20 1.57 1.00
N SER A 446 23.69 0.35 0.76
CA SER A 446 23.68 -0.76 1.70
C SER A 446 24.78 -1.78 1.37
N ILE A 447 25.24 -2.50 2.40
CA ILE A 447 26.28 -3.54 2.28
C ILE A 447 25.77 -4.66 1.38
N GLY A 448 26.54 -5.02 0.35
CA GLY A 448 26.21 -6.11 -0.59
C GLY A 448 25.34 -5.72 -1.79
N GLU A 449 24.99 -4.44 -1.93
CA GLU A 449 24.20 -3.95 -3.06
C GLU A 449 25.01 -3.09 -4.03
N THR A 450 24.57 -3.05 -5.29
CA THR A 450 25.05 -2.07 -6.28
C THR A 450 23.95 -1.01 -6.47
N GLY A 451 24.11 0.14 -5.82
CA GLY A 451 23.18 1.28 -5.91
C GLY A 451 21.91 1.20 -5.03
N PHE A 452 20.90 2.02 -5.33
CA PHE A 452 19.61 2.10 -4.61
C PHE A 452 18.56 1.14 -5.18
N THR A 453 18.66 -0.15 -4.84
CA THR A 453 17.79 -1.21 -5.40
C THR A 453 16.30 -1.05 -5.09
N PHE A 454 15.93 -0.44 -3.96
CA PHE A 454 14.54 -0.12 -3.64
C PHE A 454 13.93 0.93 -4.59
N LEU A 455 14.70 1.95 -4.97
CA LEU A 455 14.25 2.93 -5.95
C LEU A 455 14.11 2.30 -7.33
N GLN A 456 15.03 1.38 -7.69
CA GLN A 456 14.88 0.57 -8.91
C GLN A 456 13.58 -0.24 -8.90
N PHE A 457 13.25 -0.87 -7.77
CA PHE A 457 11.99 -1.58 -7.59
C PHE A 457 10.78 -0.66 -7.83
N LYS A 458 10.79 0.56 -7.28
CA LYS A 458 9.74 1.56 -7.55
C LYS A 458 9.65 1.92 -9.03
N LEU A 459 10.78 2.14 -9.72
CA LEU A 459 10.78 2.45 -11.16
C LEU A 459 10.16 1.33 -12.00
N CYS A 460 10.42 0.08 -11.66
CA CYS A 460 9.81 -1.06 -12.34
C CYS A 460 8.29 -1.05 -12.20
N LYS A 461 7.76 -0.68 -11.02
CA LYS A 461 6.32 -0.49 -10.83
C LYS A 461 5.77 0.65 -11.68
N TYR A 462 6.53 1.75 -11.81
CA TYR A 462 6.11 2.87 -12.65
C TYR A 462 6.13 2.55 -14.14
N ALA A 463 7.03 1.67 -14.58
CA ALA A 463 7.13 1.22 -15.97
C ALA A 463 5.95 0.35 -16.40
N THR A 464 5.36 -0.40 -15.47
CA THR A 464 4.36 -1.43 -15.75
C THR A 464 3.26 -1.04 -16.74
N PRO A 465 2.47 0.03 -16.55
CA PRO A 465 1.40 0.36 -17.49
C PRO A 465 1.91 0.56 -18.92
N PHE A 466 3.10 1.15 -19.09
CA PHE A 466 3.69 1.42 -20.39
C PHE A 466 4.31 0.17 -21.01
N SER A 467 5.02 -0.64 -20.22
CA SER A 467 5.61 -1.90 -20.67
C SER A 467 4.54 -2.93 -21.08
N LEU A 468 3.46 -3.04 -20.29
CA LEU A 468 2.34 -3.92 -20.61
C LEU A 468 1.53 -3.41 -21.80
N ALA A 469 1.41 -2.10 -22.01
CA ALA A 469 0.80 -1.56 -23.22
C ALA A 469 1.58 -1.96 -24.48
N LEU A 470 2.91 -1.91 -24.46
CA LEU A 470 3.75 -2.39 -25.56
C LEU A 470 3.54 -3.88 -25.81
N LEU A 471 3.51 -4.70 -24.75
CA LEU A 471 3.23 -6.13 -24.85
C LEU A 471 1.85 -6.40 -25.47
N ALA A 472 0.83 -5.70 -25.00
CA ALA A 472 -0.54 -5.81 -25.50
C ALA A 472 -0.66 -5.38 -26.97
N ILE A 473 0.03 -4.30 -27.38
CA ILE A 473 0.10 -3.88 -28.78
C ILE A 473 0.73 -4.99 -29.64
N ALA A 474 1.87 -5.56 -29.22
CA ALA A 474 2.51 -6.63 -29.99
C ALA A 474 1.64 -7.88 -30.09
N ALA A 475 0.96 -8.27 -29.01
CA ALA A 475 -0.01 -9.36 -29.02
C ALA A 475 -1.18 -9.08 -29.97
N ALA A 476 -1.72 -7.85 -29.98
CA ALA A 476 -2.78 -7.44 -30.91
C ALA A 476 -2.32 -7.46 -32.37
N LEU A 477 -1.08 -7.07 -32.65
CA LEU A 477 -0.48 -7.12 -33.99
C LEU A 477 -0.34 -8.57 -34.48
N LEU A 478 0.18 -9.46 -33.63
CA LEU A 478 0.28 -10.89 -33.94
C LEU A 478 -1.11 -11.51 -34.17
N TRP A 479 -2.10 -11.17 -33.33
CA TRP A 479 -3.49 -11.61 -33.49
C TRP A 479 -4.12 -11.16 -34.82
N LYS A 480 -3.77 -9.95 -35.28
CA LYS A 480 -4.25 -9.39 -36.54
C LYS A 480 -3.61 -10.07 -37.75
N GLU A 481 -2.28 -10.23 -37.73
CA GLU A 481 -1.49 -10.78 -38.85
C GLU A 481 -1.70 -12.29 -39.01
N TYR A 482 -1.66 -13.05 -37.91
CA TYR A 482 -1.64 -14.51 -37.93
C TYR A 482 -3.00 -15.13 -37.61
N LYS A 483 -3.97 -14.99 -38.52
CA LYS A 483 -5.36 -15.43 -38.31
C LYS A 483 -5.49 -16.93 -37.98
N SER A 484 -4.67 -17.79 -38.58
CA SER A 484 -4.68 -19.25 -38.37
C SER A 484 -4.28 -19.65 -36.95
N TYR A 485 -3.53 -18.82 -36.23
CA TYR A 485 -3.03 -19.09 -34.87
C TYR A 485 -3.88 -18.46 -33.76
N ARG A 486 -5.02 -17.85 -34.09
CA ARG A 486 -5.88 -17.17 -33.11
C ARG A 486 -6.38 -18.09 -31.99
N ILE A 487 -6.77 -19.32 -32.33
CA ILE A 487 -7.21 -20.30 -31.32
C ILE A 487 -6.05 -20.59 -30.35
N PHE A 488 -4.85 -20.80 -30.88
CA PHE A 488 -3.65 -21.04 -30.07
C PHE A 488 -3.32 -19.84 -29.16
N PHE A 489 -3.34 -18.61 -29.67
CA PHE A 489 -3.16 -17.41 -28.86
C PHE A 489 -4.24 -17.26 -27.78
N GLY A 490 -5.50 -17.58 -28.11
CA GLY A 490 -6.61 -17.59 -27.15
C GLY A 490 -6.39 -18.60 -26.02
N ILE A 491 -5.95 -19.81 -26.34
CA ILE A 491 -5.64 -20.85 -25.34
C ILE A 491 -4.48 -20.42 -24.44
N ILE A 492 -3.39 -19.91 -25.00
CA ILE A 492 -2.25 -19.40 -24.21
C ILE A 492 -2.71 -18.28 -23.27
N TYR A 493 -3.47 -17.32 -23.79
CA TYR A 493 -3.99 -16.22 -23.01
C TYR A 493 -4.86 -16.72 -21.85
N LEU A 494 -5.80 -17.63 -22.12
CA LEU A 494 -6.67 -18.20 -21.09
C LEU A 494 -5.87 -18.99 -20.04
N ALA A 495 -4.89 -19.78 -20.46
CA ALA A 495 -4.00 -20.49 -19.54
C ALA A 495 -3.23 -19.52 -18.64
N ALA A 496 -2.64 -18.47 -19.21
CA ALA A 496 -1.94 -17.43 -18.46
C ALA A 496 -2.88 -16.69 -17.51
N PHE A 497 -4.11 -16.39 -17.95
CA PHE A 497 -5.16 -15.77 -17.14
C PHE A 497 -5.53 -16.63 -15.93
N TYR A 498 -5.84 -17.92 -16.12
CA TYR A 498 -6.20 -18.83 -15.03
C TYR A 498 -5.03 -19.06 -14.06
N ILE A 499 -3.81 -19.30 -14.58
CA ILE A 499 -2.61 -19.46 -13.75
C ILE A 499 -2.37 -18.20 -12.94
N GLY A 500 -2.43 -17.03 -13.57
CA GLY A 500 -2.24 -15.75 -12.93
C GLY A 500 -3.21 -15.51 -11.78
N LEU A 501 -4.52 -15.65 -12.04
CA LEU A 501 -5.54 -15.53 -11.01
C LEU A 501 -5.36 -16.54 -9.87
N PHE A 502 -5.01 -17.79 -10.20
CA PHE A 502 -4.71 -18.81 -9.19
C PHE A 502 -3.55 -18.40 -8.29
N LEU A 503 -2.47 -17.85 -8.88
CA LEU A 503 -1.31 -17.40 -8.13
C LEU A 503 -1.65 -16.19 -7.22
N HIS A 504 -2.42 -15.23 -7.74
CA HIS A 504 -2.90 -14.08 -6.96
C HIS A 504 -3.76 -14.53 -5.77
N TYR A 505 -4.72 -15.41 -6.01
CA TYR A 505 -5.65 -15.89 -4.98
C TYR A 505 -4.97 -16.78 -3.93
N THR A 506 -4.13 -17.71 -4.36
CA THR A 506 -3.56 -18.72 -3.46
C THR A 506 -2.38 -18.17 -2.68
N PHE A 507 -1.49 -17.46 -3.36
CA PHE A 507 -0.19 -17.13 -2.80
C PHE A 507 -0.07 -15.65 -2.43
N VAL A 508 -0.37 -14.75 -3.36
CA VAL A 508 -0.23 -13.30 -3.12
C VAL A 508 -1.14 -12.87 -1.99
N THR A 509 -2.41 -13.25 -2.08
CA THR A 509 -3.43 -12.94 -1.07
C THR A 509 -3.07 -13.50 0.31
N GLN A 510 -2.51 -14.71 0.36
CA GLN A 510 -2.06 -15.32 1.61
C GLN A 510 -0.87 -14.57 2.19
N ALA A 511 0.19 -14.38 1.41
CA ALA A 511 1.39 -13.69 1.85
C ALA A 511 1.09 -12.28 2.38
N PHE A 512 0.09 -11.60 1.79
CA PHE A 512 -0.24 -10.23 2.16
C PHE A 512 -1.21 -10.11 3.31
N THR A 513 -2.16 -11.03 3.47
CA THR A 513 -3.26 -10.90 4.44
C THR A 513 -3.12 -11.81 5.65
N GLN A 514 -2.37 -12.91 5.55
CA GLN A 514 -2.26 -13.89 6.62
C GLN A 514 -1.68 -13.29 7.90
N ASN A 515 -0.63 -12.45 7.81
CA ASN A 515 -0.06 -11.82 9.01
C ASN A 515 -1.11 -10.99 9.79
N PHE A 516 -1.97 -10.26 9.08
CA PHE A 516 -3.05 -9.51 9.73
C PHE A 516 -4.08 -10.43 10.38
N ALA A 517 -4.44 -11.53 9.70
CA ALA A 517 -5.37 -12.53 10.23
C ALA A 517 -4.81 -13.22 11.48
N ASP A 518 -3.52 -13.56 11.47
CA ASP A 518 -2.80 -14.20 12.58
C ASP A 518 -2.69 -13.25 13.78
N GLU A 519 -2.22 -12.01 13.56
CA GLU A 519 -2.12 -11.00 14.62
C GLU A 519 -3.49 -10.65 15.21
N ALA A 520 -4.56 -10.62 14.40
CA ALA A 520 -5.93 -10.41 14.86
C ALA A 520 -6.57 -11.68 15.49
N GLN A 521 -5.86 -12.81 15.49
CA GLN A 521 -6.33 -14.14 15.91
C GLN A 521 -7.67 -14.54 15.28
N ARG A 522 -7.84 -14.22 13.99
CA ARG A 522 -9.10 -14.40 13.28
C ARG A 522 -8.89 -14.54 11.77
N ASN A 523 -9.06 -15.77 11.27
CA ASN A 523 -8.92 -16.11 9.85
C ASN A 523 -9.97 -15.47 8.92
N LYS A 524 -11.16 -15.10 9.43
CA LYS A 524 -12.20 -14.42 8.65
C LYS A 524 -12.71 -13.20 9.38
N TYR A 525 -12.84 -12.08 8.68
CA TYR A 525 -13.19 -10.78 9.26
C TYR A 525 -12.18 -10.31 10.34
N PRO A 526 -10.86 -10.30 10.07
CA PRO A 526 -9.87 -9.90 11.07
C PRO A 526 -10.09 -8.49 11.64
N PHE A 527 -10.58 -7.54 10.83
CA PHE A 527 -10.91 -6.19 11.30
C PHE A 527 -12.01 -6.17 12.38
N LYS A 528 -12.90 -7.17 12.41
CA LYS A 528 -13.96 -7.27 13.42
C LYS A 528 -13.40 -7.42 14.84
N THR A 529 -12.20 -7.99 15.01
CA THR A 529 -11.51 -8.04 16.31
C THR A 529 -11.30 -6.63 16.89
N PHE A 530 -10.96 -5.65 16.06
CA PHE A 530 -10.79 -4.26 16.50
C PHE A 530 -12.13 -3.57 16.77
N LEU A 531 -13.18 -3.86 15.99
CA LEU A 531 -14.51 -3.34 16.28
C LEU A 531 -15.06 -3.87 17.61
N GLU A 532 -14.80 -5.15 17.91
CA GLU A 532 -15.13 -5.76 19.21
C GLU A 532 -14.30 -5.13 20.34
N LEU A 533 -13.03 -4.78 20.10
CA LEU A 533 -12.19 -4.08 21.07
C LEU A 533 -12.76 -2.68 21.37
N ARG A 534 -13.07 -1.89 20.33
CA ARG A 534 -13.71 -0.58 20.46
C ARG A 534 -15.01 -0.68 21.26
N SER A 535 -15.86 -1.65 20.92
CA SER A 535 -17.13 -1.88 21.61
C SER A 535 -16.92 -2.27 23.08
N SER A 536 -15.87 -3.03 23.38
CA SER A 536 -15.52 -3.45 24.74
C SER A 536 -14.99 -2.31 25.61
N LEU A 537 -14.41 -1.28 24.99
CA LEU A 537 -13.92 -0.06 25.62
C LEU A 537 -14.95 1.08 25.57
N ALA A 538 -16.12 0.86 24.96
CA ALA A 538 -17.11 1.92 24.71
C ALA A 538 -17.62 2.61 25.98
N THR A 539 -17.67 1.87 27.10
CA THR A 539 -18.13 2.34 28.41
C THR A 539 -17.18 3.31 29.09
N ILE A 540 -15.93 3.39 28.64
CA ILE A 540 -14.95 4.34 29.18
C ILE A 540 -15.27 5.73 28.57
N PRO A 541 -15.38 6.80 29.36
CA PRO A 541 -15.52 8.17 28.83
C PRO A 541 -14.41 8.53 27.83
N LYS A 542 -14.69 9.39 26.85
CA LYS A 542 -13.73 9.70 25.77
C LYS A 542 -12.51 10.49 26.27
N ASP A 543 -12.67 11.22 27.37
CA ASP A 543 -11.68 12.07 28.00
C ASP A 543 -10.77 11.34 29.00
N GLU A 544 -11.14 10.11 29.39
CA GLU A 544 -10.30 9.20 30.17
C GLU A 544 -9.27 8.49 29.30
N VAL A 545 -8.12 8.16 29.89
CA VAL A 545 -6.97 7.58 29.19
C VAL A 545 -7.02 6.07 29.20
N ILE A 546 -6.84 5.45 28.02
CA ILE A 546 -6.64 4.01 27.86
C ILE A 546 -5.17 3.76 27.56
N HIS A 547 -4.46 3.07 28.44
CA HIS A 547 -3.07 2.69 28.18
C HIS A 547 -3.00 1.46 27.29
N VAL A 548 -2.22 1.53 26.20
CA VAL A 548 -2.06 0.48 25.21
C VAL A 548 -0.62 -0.04 25.30
N ALA A 549 -0.43 -1.20 25.93
CA ALA A 549 0.87 -1.80 26.18
C ALA A 549 1.03 -3.11 25.40
N LEU A 550 1.25 -3.00 24.09
CA LEU A 550 1.40 -4.15 23.19
C LEU A 550 2.86 -4.57 22.96
N GLY A 551 3.82 -3.66 23.19
CA GLY A 551 5.25 -3.89 22.95
C GLY A 551 5.66 -3.76 21.46
N ALA A 552 6.97 -3.71 21.22
CA ALA A 552 7.56 -3.41 19.91
C ALA A 552 7.24 -4.41 18.81
N GLN A 553 7.13 -5.68 19.15
CA GLN A 553 6.76 -6.73 18.21
C GLN A 553 5.30 -6.60 17.69
N HIS A 554 4.47 -5.77 18.33
CA HIS A 554 3.06 -5.56 17.99
C HIS A 554 2.75 -4.09 17.64
N ASN A 555 3.74 -3.34 17.15
CA ASN A 555 3.55 -1.95 16.74
C ASN A 555 2.44 -1.79 15.68
N LYS A 556 2.26 -2.76 14.78
CA LYS A 556 1.19 -2.78 13.78
C LYS A 556 -0.21 -2.95 14.37
N LEU A 557 -0.37 -3.79 15.40
CA LEU A 557 -1.61 -3.83 16.19
C LEU A 557 -1.86 -2.48 16.86
N ARG A 558 -0.83 -1.86 17.44
CA ARG A 558 -0.96 -0.55 18.10
C ARG A 558 -1.42 0.54 17.11
N GLN A 559 -0.91 0.56 15.89
CA GLN A 559 -1.39 1.45 14.82
C GLN A 559 -2.89 1.26 14.57
N MET A 560 -3.36 0.01 14.48
CA MET A 560 -4.78 -0.26 14.27
C MET A 560 -5.65 0.05 15.49
N VAL A 561 -5.15 -0.13 16.72
CA VAL A 561 -5.80 0.32 17.95
C VAL A 561 -5.90 1.85 17.97
N ALA A 562 -4.85 2.56 17.58
CA ALA A 562 -4.88 4.02 17.42
C ALA A 562 -5.92 4.47 16.38
N TYR A 563 -6.06 3.72 15.28
CA TYR A 563 -7.07 4.00 14.26
C TYR A 563 -8.50 3.78 14.75
N ILE A 564 -8.81 2.63 15.36
CA ILE A 564 -10.17 2.33 15.84
C ILE A 564 -10.56 3.09 17.10
N LEU A 565 -9.60 3.65 17.84
CA LEU A 565 -9.82 4.52 19.00
C LEU A 565 -9.47 5.99 18.68
N TYR A 566 -9.55 6.41 17.41
CA TYR A 566 -9.14 7.76 16.98
C TYR A 566 -9.82 8.93 17.71
N ASP A 567 -10.98 8.68 18.32
CA ASP A 567 -11.80 9.65 19.05
C ASP A 567 -11.71 9.51 20.58
N ARG A 568 -10.70 8.78 21.10
CA ARG A 568 -10.48 8.52 22.53
C ARG A 568 -9.04 8.80 22.89
N LYS A 569 -8.78 9.26 24.12
CA LYS A 569 -7.41 9.43 24.61
C LYS A 569 -6.78 8.06 24.86
N ILE A 570 -5.67 7.80 24.18
CA ILE A 570 -4.83 6.64 24.45
C ILE A 570 -3.47 7.07 25.04
N SER A 571 -2.73 6.16 25.64
CA SER A 571 -1.32 6.40 25.99
C SER A 571 -0.52 5.14 25.70
N SER A 572 0.73 5.27 25.28
CA SER A 572 1.61 4.14 24.96
C SER A 572 3.07 4.59 24.98
N ASP A 573 3.98 3.63 24.89
CA ASP A 573 5.30 3.83 24.31
C ASP A 573 5.18 3.75 22.78
N TYR A 574 5.67 4.76 22.07
CA TYR A 574 5.67 4.87 20.61
C TYR A 574 7.08 4.83 20.00
N THR A 575 8.13 4.61 20.80
CA THR A 575 9.56 4.69 20.38
C THR A 575 9.99 3.66 19.33
N ASP A 576 9.17 2.65 19.12
CA ASP A 576 9.29 1.52 18.20
C ASP A 576 8.38 1.67 16.95
N ASP A 577 7.66 2.79 16.82
CA ASP A 577 6.66 3.01 15.77
C ASP A 577 7.08 4.06 14.76
N GLY A 578 7.63 3.62 13.62
CA GLY A 578 8.10 4.53 12.57
C GLY A 578 7.01 5.40 11.94
N TYR A 579 5.72 5.06 12.08
CA TYR A 579 4.62 5.89 11.58
C TYR A 579 4.24 6.98 12.58
N ILE A 580 4.26 6.66 13.88
CA ILE A 580 3.76 7.55 14.94
C ILE A 580 4.89 8.43 15.50
N LEU A 581 6.05 7.83 15.82
CA LEU A 581 7.14 8.47 16.57
C LEU A 581 7.61 9.79 15.97
N GLY A 582 7.90 9.80 14.67
CA GLY A 582 8.61 10.90 14.00
C GLY A 582 7.88 12.24 13.98
N HIS A 583 6.62 12.28 14.43
CA HIS A 583 5.80 13.49 14.46
C HIS A 583 5.22 13.80 15.84
N LEU A 584 5.58 13.04 16.87
CA LEU A 584 5.17 13.32 18.25
C LEU A 584 6.17 14.25 18.95
N PRO A 585 5.69 15.17 19.82
CA PRO A 585 6.54 15.84 20.80
C PRO A 585 7.30 14.82 21.66
N GLU A 586 8.55 15.11 22.05
CA GLU A 586 9.37 14.19 22.85
C GLU A 586 8.68 13.73 24.15
N SER A 587 7.95 14.63 24.80
CA SER A 587 7.15 14.33 26.01
C SER A 587 6.06 13.29 25.81
N ASP A 588 5.60 13.12 24.58
CA ASP A 588 4.47 12.28 24.20
C ASP A 588 4.92 10.95 23.60
N GLN A 589 6.23 10.76 23.39
CA GLN A 589 6.77 9.52 22.80
C GLN A 589 6.67 8.34 23.76
N VAL A 590 6.81 8.59 25.06
CA VAL A 590 6.69 7.58 26.12
C VAL A 590 5.72 8.10 27.17
N MET A 591 4.48 7.62 27.12
CA MET A 591 3.43 8.09 28.02
C MET A 591 3.15 7.08 29.14
N SER A 592 3.03 7.57 30.37
CA SER A 592 2.78 6.72 31.54
C SER A 592 1.37 6.11 31.54
N ALA A 593 1.26 4.94 32.18
CA ALA A 593 0.01 4.27 32.49
C ALA A 593 -0.67 4.76 33.79
N THR A 594 0.00 5.60 34.61
CA THR A 594 -0.44 5.96 35.97
C THR A 594 -1.87 6.53 36.03
N ASN A 595 -2.29 7.27 35.01
CA ASN A 595 -3.61 7.92 34.95
C ASN A 595 -4.62 7.15 34.07
N ALA A 596 -4.32 5.91 33.69
CA ALA A 596 -5.16 5.14 32.77
C ALA A 596 -6.29 4.43 33.51
N THR A 597 -7.52 4.54 32.99
CA THR A 597 -8.71 3.88 33.55
C THR A 597 -8.90 2.48 33.00
N ALA A 598 -8.22 2.16 31.90
CA ALA A 598 -8.07 0.81 31.40
C ALA A 598 -6.67 0.59 30.81
N LEU A 599 -6.26 -0.68 30.82
CA LEU A 599 -5.04 -1.16 30.20
C LEU A 599 -5.38 -2.23 29.16
N VAL A 600 -4.85 -2.06 27.96
CA VAL A 600 -4.93 -3.03 26.87
C VAL A 600 -3.55 -3.64 26.67
N THR A 601 -3.43 -4.94 26.93
CA THR A 601 -2.21 -5.73 26.68
C THR A 601 -2.48 -6.81 25.64
N ILE A 602 -1.43 -7.52 25.23
CA ILE A 602 -1.59 -8.82 24.59
C ILE A 602 -2.12 -9.82 25.63
N LYS A 603 -3.03 -10.69 25.20
CA LYS A 603 -3.62 -11.76 25.99
C LYS A 603 -2.49 -12.70 26.45
N PRO A 604 -2.28 -12.88 27.78
CA PRO A 604 -1.32 -13.84 28.27
C PRO A 604 -1.80 -15.26 27.92
N LYS A 605 -0.85 -16.17 27.68
CA LYS A 605 -1.17 -17.52 27.21
C LYS A 605 -1.62 -18.41 28.35
N ASN A 606 -0.97 -18.29 29.50
CA ASN A 606 -1.40 -18.92 30.73
C ASN A 606 -2.03 -17.86 31.64
N ASN A 607 -3.23 -18.15 32.14
CA ASN A 607 -3.85 -17.35 33.20
C ASN A 607 -3.55 -17.92 34.59
N GLU A 608 -2.36 -18.51 34.78
CA GLU A 608 -1.97 -19.05 36.08
C GLU A 608 -1.91 -17.97 37.17
N CYS A 609 -1.81 -16.70 36.77
CA CYS A 609 -1.87 -15.55 37.65
C CYS A 609 -3.28 -15.28 38.22
N GLY A 610 -4.34 -15.88 37.66
CA GLY A 610 -5.72 -15.70 38.11
C GLY A 610 -6.27 -14.28 37.91
N GLN A 611 -5.62 -13.46 37.10
CA GLN A 611 -6.09 -12.10 36.83
C GLN A 611 -7.37 -12.15 36.00
N LYS A 612 -8.38 -11.37 36.43
CA LYS A 612 -9.63 -11.21 35.70
C LYS A 612 -9.47 -10.10 34.67
N TYR A 613 -9.34 -10.47 33.41
CA TYR A 613 -9.37 -9.54 32.28
C TYR A 613 -10.44 -9.98 31.29
N ARG A 614 -10.94 -9.02 30.51
CA ARG A 614 -11.80 -9.31 29.37
C ARG A 614 -10.92 -9.57 28.15
N VAL A 615 -11.21 -10.64 27.42
CA VAL A 615 -10.47 -10.99 26.20
C VAL A 615 -11.25 -10.57 24.96
N VAL A 616 -10.55 -9.95 24.00
CA VAL A 616 -11.06 -9.69 22.66
C VAL A 616 -9.96 -10.02 21.64
N GLY A 617 -10.09 -11.15 20.95
CA GLY A 617 -9.02 -11.65 20.07
C GLY A 617 -7.66 -11.71 20.79
N PRO A 618 -6.61 -11.05 20.28
CA PRO A 618 -5.29 -11.04 20.90
C PRO A 618 -5.21 -10.12 22.13
N PHE A 619 -6.25 -9.35 22.46
CA PHE A 619 -6.20 -8.31 23.48
C PHE A 619 -6.74 -8.80 24.82
N ALA A 620 -6.03 -8.46 25.91
CA ALA A 620 -6.53 -8.51 27.28
C ALA A 620 -6.80 -7.08 27.76
N ILE A 621 -8.02 -6.86 28.26
CA ILE A 621 -8.50 -5.57 28.75
C ILE A 621 -8.63 -5.66 30.28
N HIS A 622 -7.85 -4.85 30.98
CA HIS A 622 -7.85 -4.71 32.43
C HIS A 622 -8.54 -3.40 32.79
N LYS A 623 -9.53 -3.44 33.68
CA LYS A 623 -10.21 -2.24 34.20
C LYS A 623 -9.53 -1.76 35.48
N ALA A 624 -9.58 -0.45 35.73
CA ALA A 624 -9.06 0.14 36.96
C ALA A 624 -9.70 -0.47 38.24
N PRO A 625 -8.94 -0.56 39.36
CA PRO A 625 -7.52 -0.20 39.49
C PRO A 625 -6.61 -1.16 38.72
N VAL A 626 -5.75 -0.61 37.86
CA VAL A 626 -4.88 -1.40 36.99
C VAL A 626 -3.63 -1.78 37.77
N ASN A 627 -3.57 -3.01 38.24
CA ASN A 627 -2.34 -3.60 38.76
C ASN A 627 -1.76 -4.53 37.70
N ALA A 628 -0.71 -4.09 37.02
CA ALA A 628 -0.07 -4.87 35.96
C ALA A 628 1.44 -4.78 36.06
N ILE A 629 2.12 -5.75 35.45
CA ILE A 629 3.57 -5.73 35.28
C ILE A 629 3.85 -5.96 33.80
N LEU A 630 4.56 -5.02 33.19
CA LEU A 630 4.86 -5.02 31.77
C LEU A 630 6.33 -5.29 31.55
N LEU A 631 6.64 -6.15 30.59
CA LEU A 631 8.02 -6.38 30.16
C LEU A 631 8.45 -5.21 29.27
N ASP A 632 9.42 -4.42 29.73
CA ASP A 632 9.96 -3.28 28.97
C ASP A 632 10.95 -3.76 27.91
N LYS A 633 11.92 -4.58 28.33
CA LYS A 633 12.99 -5.12 27.49
C LYS A 633 13.70 -6.27 28.18
N TYR A 634 14.53 -6.99 27.44
CA TYR A 634 15.48 -7.94 28.03
C TYR A 634 16.89 -7.74 27.47
N LYS A 635 17.90 -8.23 28.20
CA LYS A 635 19.31 -8.22 27.79
C LYS A 635 19.98 -9.55 28.14
N GLY A 636 20.91 -10.00 27.32
CA GLY A 636 21.74 -11.19 27.59
C GLY A 636 21.22 -12.51 27.00
N GLY A 637 20.04 -12.50 26.37
CA GLY A 637 19.58 -13.58 25.50
C GLY A 637 19.90 -13.32 24.03
N TYR A 638 19.92 -14.39 23.24
CA TYR A 638 19.73 -14.30 21.79
C TYR A 638 18.31 -13.79 21.48
N ASN A 639 18.05 -13.43 20.22
CA ASN A 639 16.73 -12.94 19.78
C ASN A 639 15.61 -13.90 20.21
N THR A 640 14.47 -13.33 20.61
CA THR A 640 13.27 -14.09 20.94
C THR A 640 12.83 -14.86 19.72
N GLU A 641 12.82 -16.18 19.82
CA GLU A 641 12.17 -17.03 18.83
C GLU A 641 10.69 -17.12 19.16
N LEU A 642 9.85 -17.10 18.12
CA LEU A 642 8.42 -17.29 18.24
C LEU A 642 8.03 -18.52 17.43
N ASN A 643 7.43 -19.52 18.07
CA ASN A 643 6.72 -20.54 17.33
C ASN A 643 5.41 -19.93 16.83
N ALA A 644 5.28 -19.66 15.54
CA ALA A 644 4.10 -19.01 14.98
C ALA A 644 2.79 -19.79 15.24
N SER A 645 2.85 -21.12 15.31
CA SER A 645 1.67 -21.98 15.48
C SER A 645 1.17 -22.03 16.93
N SER A 646 2.10 -22.17 17.89
CA SER A 646 1.75 -22.21 19.30
C SER A 646 1.76 -20.82 19.94
N GLY A 647 2.43 -19.84 19.34
CA GLY A 647 2.77 -18.52 19.87
C GLY A 647 3.86 -18.55 20.94
N GLU A 648 4.53 -19.69 21.15
CA GLU A 648 5.49 -19.86 22.26
C GLU A 648 6.75 -19.05 21.99
N THR A 649 7.21 -18.36 23.04
CA THR A 649 8.42 -17.56 22.97
C THR A 649 9.57 -18.30 23.63
N TRP A 650 10.76 -18.16 23.07
CA TRP A 650 11.99 -18.79 23.56
C TRP A 650 13.11 -17.77 23.54
N ASN A 651 13.80 -17.60 24.66
CA ASN A 651 15.02 -16.83 24.76
C ASN A 651 16.16 -17.77 25.10
N TRP A 652 16.97 -18.09 24.10
CA TRP A 652 18.21 -18.84 24.28
C TRP A 652 19.24 -17.96 25.00
N VAL A 653 19.96 -18.53 25.97
CA VAL A 653 20.85 -17.75 26.85
C VAL A 653 22.21 -18.39 26.96
N GLU A 654 23.26 -17.62 26.63
CA GLU A 654 24.65 -18.06 26.74
C GLU A 654 25.20 -17.96 28.15
N ASN A 655 24.86 -16.91 28.91
CA ASN A 655 25.42 -16.71 30.25
C ASN A 655 24.36 -16.34 31.29
N SER A 656 23.70 -15.22 31.07
CA SER A 656 22.62 -14.72 31.91
C SER A 656 21.67 -13.89 31.07
N ILE A 657 20.41 -13.82 31.50
CA ILE A 657 19.40 -12.96 30.89
C ILE A 657 18.73 -12.12 31.97
N SER A 658 18.45 -10.88 31.62
CA SER A 658 17.91 -9.84 32.48
C SER A 658 16.67 -9.27 31.82
N TYR A 659 15.50 -9.50 32.41
CA TYR A 659 14.21 -8.96 31.98
C TYR A 659 13.85 -7.75 32.84
N TYR A 660 13.65 -6.61 32.21
CA TYR A 660 13.30 -5.35 32.85
C TYR A 660 11.79 -5.17 32.76
N TYR A 661 11.16 -4.94 33.91
CA TYR A 661 9.72 -4.77 34.01
C TYR A 661 9.37 -3.42 34.61
N SER A 662 8.29 -2.82 34.12
CA SER A 662 7.61 -1.70 34.77
C SER A 662 6.33 -2.18 35.44
N THR A 663 6.10 -1.77 36.69
CA THR A 663 4.84 -2.01 37.41
C THR A 663 3.90 -0.84 37.20
N ILE A 664 2.63 -1.17 36.95
CA ILE A 664 1.53 -0.22 36.86
C ILE A 664 0.64 -0.42 38.08
N GLY A 665 0.24 0.68 38.70
CA GLY A 665 -0.61 0.71 39.88
C GLY A 665 0.13 0.37 41.17
N SER A 666 -0.64 0.13 42.24
CA SER A 666 -0.12 -0.22 43.56
C SER A 666 0.12 -1.73 43.68
N SER A 667 0.87 -2.31 42.73
CA SER A 667 1.21 -3.73 42.80
C SER A 667 2.05 -3.98 44.06
N HIS A 668 1.56 -4.80 44.98
CA HIS A 668 2.22 -5.02 46.27
C HIS A 668 3.14 -6.23 46.24
N ALA A 669 2.85 -7.19 45.36
CA ALA A 669 3.71 -8.35 45.13
C ALA A 669 3.72 -8.79 43.67
N VAL A 670 4.82 -9.42 43.26
CA VAL A 670 5.01 -9.98 41.92
C VAL A 670 5.37 -11.46 41.98
N LYS A 671 5.00 -12.20 40.93
CA LYS A 671 5.39 -13.59 40.74
C LYS A 671 5.73 -13.81 39.28
N PHE A 672 6.81 -14.52 38.97
CA PHE A 672 7.14 -14.92 37.61
C PHE A 672 6.83 -16.39 37.39
N VAL A 673 6.37 -16.72 36.19
CA VAL A 673 6.12 -18.09 35.75
C VAL A 673 6.79 -18.27 34.40
N PHE A 674 7.64 -19.27 34.25
CA PHE A 674 8.30 -19.55 32.98
C PHE A 674 8.73 -21.00 32.89
N LYS A 675 8.89 -21.49 31.67
CA LYS A 675 9.49 -22.78 31.36
C LYS A 675 11.00 -22.59 31.22
N LEU A 676 11.77 -23.38 31.97
CA LEU A 676 13.23 -23.34 31.97
C LEU A 676 13.77 -24.65 31.39
N VAL A 677 14.61 -24.54 30.37
CA VAL A 677 15.25 -25.69 29.70
C VAL A 677 16.77 -25.55 29.85
N SER A 678 17.47 -26.58 30.30
CA SER A 678 18.92 -26.51 30.59
C SER A 678 19.76 -27.22 29.52
N PHE A 679 21.00 -26.78 29.27
CA PHE A 679 21.88 -27.38 28.25
C PHE A 679 23.35 -27.26 28.63
N PRO A 680 24.15 -28.32 28.90
CA PRO A 680 23.71 -29.68 29.19
C PRO A 680 23.25 -29.77 30.66
N HIS A 681 22.47 -30.79 30.95
CA HIS A 681 21.91 -31.11 32.25
C HIS A 681 22.92 -31.92 33.08
N PRO A 682 22.89 -31.82 34.42
CA PRO A 682 22.12 -30.87 35.24
C PRO A 682 22.81 -29.51 35.36
N ARG A 683 22.06 -28.45 35.69
CA ARG A 683 22.61 -27.12 36.04
C ARG A 683 21.97 -26.51 37.28
N THR A 684 22.73 -25.67 37.96
CA THR A 684 22.25 -24.82 39.05
C THR A 684 22.00 -23.41 38.53
N PHE A 685 20.75 -22.99 38.64
CA PHE A 685 20.28 -21.68 38.26
C PHE A 685 20.21 -20.79 39.48
N THR A 686 20.65 -19.55 39.35
CA THR A 686 20.36 -18.49 40.32
C THR A 686 19.38 -17.54 39.66
N ILE A 687 18.24 -17.36 40.29
CA ILE A 687 17.20 -16.46 39.82
C ILE A 687 17.04 -15.37 40.86
N GLU A 688 17.29 -14.12 40.45
CA GLU A 688 17.27 -12.93 41.29
C GLU A 688 16.20 -11.99 40.78
N VAL A 689 15.35 -11.49 41.67
CA VAL A 689 14.46 -10.36 41.39
C VAL A 689 15.02 -9.14 42.10
N LYS A 690 15.29 -8.07 41.36
CA LYS A 690 15.90 -6.83 41.85
C LYS A 690 14.97 -5.64 41.65
N ASN A 691 15.11 -4.60 42.47
CA ASN A 691 14.48 -3.31 42.23
C ASN A 691 15.30 -2.45 41.24
N ALA A 692 14.83 -1.23 40.97
CA ALA A 692 15.48 -0.27 40.08
C ALA A 692 16.93 0.07 40.48
N MET A 693 17.24 0.03 41.78
CA MET A 693 18.58 0.31 42.33
C MET A 693 19.51 -0.91 42.30
N GLY A 694 19.05 -2.05 41.80
CA GLY A 694 19.81 -3.30 41.78
C GLY A 694 19.82 -4.05 43.11
N THR A 695 19.09 -3.59 44.12
CA THR A 695 18.91 -4.31 45.39
C THR A 695 18.14 -5.60 45.13
N VAL A 696 18.67 -6.73 45.61
CA VAL A 696 18.02 -8.03 45.49
C VAL A 696 16.82 -8.09 46.44
N LEU A 697 15.62 -8.19 45.87
CA LEU A 697 14.36 -8.37 46.60
C LEU A 697 14.13 -9.84 46.96
N SER A 698 14.56 -10.75 46.08
CA SER A 698 14.50 -12.20 46.29
C SER A 698 15.58 -12.88 45.45
N SER A 699 16.16 -13.97 45.97
CA SER A 699 17.11 -14.82 45.27
C SER A 699 16.89 -16.27 45.64
N TYR A 700 16.87 -17.15 44.63
CA TYR A 700 16.73 -18.58 44.83
C TYR A 700 17.65 -19.35 43.89
N LYS A 701 18.20 -20.44 44.42
CA LYS A 701 18.98 -21.41 43.66
C LYS A 701 18.07 -22.59 43.28
N LEU A 702 17.96 -22.87 42.00
CA LEU A 702 17.18 -23.98 41.46
C LEU A 702 18.12 -24.97 40.81
N HIS A 703 18.09 -26.23 41.26
CA HIS A 703 18.88 -27.29 40.66
C HIS A 703 17.98 -28.11 39.71
N VAL A 704 18.18 -27.92 38.41
CA VAL A 704 17.33 -28.52 37.37
C VAL A 704 17.98 -29.83 36.92
N LYS A 705 17.31 -30.96 37.21
CA LYS A 705 17.79 -32.31 36.91
C LYS A 705 17.22 -32.92 35.61
N GLN A 706 16.17 -32.32 35.07
CA GLN A 706 15.47 -32.76 33.85
C GLN A 706 15.67 -31.76 32.72
N ASP A 707 15.35 -32.17 31.49
CA ASP A 707 15.46 -31.32 30.31
C ASP A 707 14.66 -30.02 30.43
N GLU A 708 13.51 -30.09 31.10
CA GLU A 708 12.57 -29.00 31.24
C GLU A 708 11.98 -28.93 32.66
N GLN A 709 11.82 -27.73 33.19
CA GLN A 709 11.10 -27.48 34.43
C GLN A 709 10.27 -26.19 34.35
N ILE A 710 9.00 -26.25 34.76
CA ILE A 710 8.19 -25.04 34.97
C ILE A 710 8.60 -24.41 36.30
N VAL A 711 9.10 -23.18 36.23
CA VAL A 711 9.53 -22.39 37.37
C VAL A 711 8.42 -21.42 37.76
N LYS A 712 8.00 -21.48 39.02
CA LYS A 712 7.06 -20.54 39.63
C LYS A 712 7.74 -19.89 40.82
N THR A 713 7.96 -18.58 40.74
CA THR A 713 8.59 -17.85 41.85
C THR A 713 7.60 -17.73 43.02
N PRO A 714 8.07 -17.54 44.26
CA PRO A 714 7.20 -17.06 45.32
C PRO A 714 6.65 -15.67 44.95
N TRP A 715 5.59 -15.25 45.64
CA TRP A 715 5.15 -13.85 45.61
C TRP A 715 6.17 -12.99 46.34
N ILE A 716 6.75 -12.03 45.62
CA ILE A 716 7.82 -11.16 46.10
C ILE A 716 7.23 -9.78 46.31
N LYS A 717 7.32 -9.23 47.52
CA LYS A 717 6.86 -7.87 47.78
C LYS A 717 7.69 -6.87 46.97
N VAL A 718 7.02 -5.94 46.32
CA VAL A 718 7.67 -4.91 45.51
C VAL A 718 7.25 -3.52 45.98
N ASN A 719 8.22 -2.62 46.01
CA ASN A 719 8.05 -1.21 46.38
C ASN A 719 8.66 -0.29 45.32
N SER A 720 8.87 -0.80 44.11
CA SER A 720 9.57 -0.13 43.02
C SER A 720 8.74 -0.21 41.75
N GLU A 721 8.68 0.91 41.03
CA GLU A 721 8.05 1.00 39.70
C GLU A 721 8.79 0.16 38.66
N LYS A 722 10.08 -0.12 38.90
CA LYS A 722 10.90 -0.95 38.01
C LYS A 722 11.46 -2.16 38.72
N LEU A 723 11.41 -3.30 38.02
CA LEU A 723 11.88 -4.58 38.50
C LEU A 723 12.79 -5.22 37.46
N LEU A 724 13.71 -6.03 37.94
CA LEU A 724 14.64 -6.77 37.12
C LEU A 724 14.60 -8.24 37.52
N LEU A 725 14.12 -9.11 36.63
CA LEU A 725 14.27 -10.56 36.76
C LEU A 725 15.56 -10.98 36.06
N MET A 726 16.54 -11.43 36.83
CA MET A 726 17.81 -11.93 36.32
C MET A 726 17.90 -13.44 36.54
N VAL A 727 18.20 -14.18 35.46
CA VAL A 727 18.43 -15.62 35.50
C VAL A 727 19.86 -15.88 35.03
N LYS A 728 20.63 -16.64 35.81
CA LYS A 728 22.00 -17.08 35.48
C LYS A 728 22.17 -18.56 35.80
N ALA A 729 23.04 -19.26 35.07
CA ALA A 729 23.36 -20.67 35.30
C ALA A 729 24.87 -20.87 35.47
N ASP A 730 25.24 -21.86 36.29
CA ASP A 730 26.61 -22.37 36.41
C ASP A 730 27.07 -23.12 35.15
N GLY A 731 28.36 -23.48 35.05
CA GLY A 731 28.95 -24.23 33.94
C GLY A 731 29.22 -23.44 32.65
N ASN A 732 29.86 -24.08 31.67
CA ASN A 732 30.23 -23.49 30.37
C ASN A 732 29.12 -23.67 29.32
N PRO A 733 28.83 -22.70 28.44
CA PRO A 733 27.79 -22.84 27.42
C PRO A 733 28.14 -23.93 26.39
N THR A 734 27.13 -24.66 25.93
CA THR A 734 27.27 -25.74 24.93
C THR A 734 26.48 -25.44 23.67
N ARG A 735 26.95 -25.97 22.53
CA ARG A 735 26.28 -25.77 21.25
C ARG A 735 24.91 -26.46 21.23
N ILE A 736 23.86 -25.79 20.76
CA ILE A 736 22.48 -26.33 20.72
C ILE A 736 22.42 -27.62 19.90
N SER A 737 23.01 -27.60 18.70
CA SER A 737 23.09 -28.76 17.80
C SER A 737 24.27 -28.61 16.84
N LYS A 738 24.59 -29.67 16.07
CA LYS A 738 25.63 -29.58 15.02
C LYS A 738 25.30 -28.51 13.96
N GLY A 739 24.02 -28.23 13.71
CA GLY A 739 23.56 -27.25 12.72
C GLY A 739 23.40 -25.82 13.25
N ASP A 740 23.30 -25.65 14.57
CA ASP A 740 23.07 -24.34 15.18
C ASP A 740 24.35 -23.82 15.84
N ALA A 741 24.90 -22.70 15.37
CA ALA A 741 26.18 -22.17 15.87
C ALA A 741 26.12 -21.59 17.28
N ARG A 742 24.92 -21.36 17.83
CA ARG A 742 24.74 -20.72 19.14
C ARG A 742 25.23 -21.61 20.27
N LYS A 743 25.87 -21.00 21.26
CA LYS A 743 26.27 -21.65 22.51
C LYS A 743 25.35 -21.18 23.62
N VAL A 744 24.70 -22.12 24.30
CA VAL A 744 23.69 -21.84 25.31
C VAL A 744 23.99 -22.61 26.59
N LYS A 745 23.62 -22.01 27.72
CA LYS A 745 23.50 -22.71 29.01
C LYS A 745 22.07 -23.13 29.29
N PHE A 746 21.11 -22.34 28.81
CA PHE A 746 19.69 -22.57 29.03
C PHE A 746 18.82 -21.80 28.05
N CYS A 747 17.53 -22.12 28.08
CA CYS A 747 16.46 -21.39 27.40
C CYS A 747 15.38 -21.04 28.42
N ILE A 748 14.84 -19.83 28.34
CA ILE A 748 13.62 -19.44 29.03
C ILE A 748 12.50 -19.36 27.99
N ALA A 749 11.40 -20.04 28.27
CA ALA A 749 10.23 -20.04 27.40
C ALA A 749 8.98 -19.60 28.15
N ASN A 750 8.06 -18.94 27.42
CA ASN A 750 6.75 -18.51 27.91
C ASN A 750 6.81 -17.75 29.25
N LEU A 751 7.71 -16.76 29.34
CA LEU A 751 7.86 -15.96 30.55
C LEU A 751 6.66 -15.04 30.78
N GLU A 752 6.04 -15.22 31.94
CA GLU A 752 4.89 -14.45 32.42
C GLU A 752 5.20 -13.85 33.78
N ALA A 753 4.57 -12.71 34.05
CA ALA A 753 4.71 -11.96 35.28
C ALA A 753 3.32 -11.62 35.82
N CYS A 754 3.07 -11.99 37.07
CA CYS A 754 1.82 -11.81 37.80
C CYS A 754 1.99 -10.67 38.82
N THR A 755 0.92 -9.91 39.07
CA THR A 755 0.83 -8.96 40.19
C THR A 755 -0.38 -9.28 41.07
N LYS A 756 -0.28 -8.95 42.36
CA LYS A 756 -1.39 -8.99 43.31
C LYS A 756 -1.36 -7.77 44.24
#